data_AF-A0A9D6TVN2-F1
#
_entry.id   AF-A0A9D6TVN2-F1
#
_cell.length_a   1.000
_cell.length_b   1.000
_cell.length_c   1.000
_cell.angle_alpha   90.00
_cell.angle_beta   90.00
_cell.angle_gamma   90.00
#
_symmetry.space_group_name_H-M   'P 1'
#
loop_
_entity.id
_entity.type
_entity.pdbx_description
1 polymer ?
#
loop_
_entity_poly.entity_id
_entity_poly.type
_entity_poly.pdbx_seq_one_letter_code
_entity_poly.pdbx_strand_id
1 'polypeptide(L)'
;MSFLSPLALAIFALSLPLVLLYFLKVRRREQVVSSLMLWDPSLRDREASAFFQRLQRDPLLILQLLALLALSVALARPAVTVMGHGAQKVVIVLDTSASMKARDVTPSRFAAARAEAAAVVQRLGEGAEVMVIEAGVQPRVLAPLGRDQDRAIGAIRSAQAHDLPNRLPEAVRTARALIAGDPRAEIYVFTDGAWPPASAPETADPRLRWVGVGRRSHNVGITNLAIRRNYYGAFDYQAFVSLVNYTSETQTFTFSLEIDDRAIAEKSLTVDPSVRRAVMLPFSHNGGGVVTARLRIDDDLASDNVAYAVLPPPRKIAVLLVSPGNLFLEKVLRTDPQVTLEVRTQDQYQGGMSDADVVVLDSTTPPRVGPGRFIFVNTAPPDVPLEVLGRIERQTIMDWVRAHPVMRHVEFAKVAIEDAMRIRPLAAGRPLVEAVGGPLIYALEEPDRKAVFVGFDLFKTDFPLRVAFPLILSNSLRWLHPAGLDHASLQLAAGQPILLPVEHGISAVTVTTPSGRSVKALVTRGVVSFTETGEVGVYTLATGKGQMRVAVNLMSAEESDLAPRPLPASAAGGPAGSAPVPIQRELWPVFVVLAALLLALEGLLYWRRQCAERLVLPVSRGDRWALALRGALVVVLCLGLLRPTLPRWVDRLNVVFLLDLSDSVSLAARERAYRFAAEAVKHMRTGDRHGLIVFGEEPVVDQPLSGRTTLDRPRVQVPSRGTNLFQAIQLTLATLPPGQANRIVLLSDGRQNSGNALGGAQAAKDAGADILYVAAPLTFSQEVVVESMVLPQEVKFGEPFQARVVAWSHRDTEGRLSLFRNGEFLGSQVVRLSAGKNVFGYRQSLDASGIHVYQAAIEVGGDTIEENNRAVGTVVVRGRPQVLLAEKDRSHALSLAGALRSQNIDVTVVEPAQIPKDMGSLQKYDGVVLSNVSSLKLTRAQMGNIRDYVREHGGGLTMVGGEESFGLGGYYRTPIEEALPVTMEVKQKVEIPSLAVVLSIDRS
;
A
#
# COMPACT_ATOMS: atom_id res chain seq x y z
N MET A 1 -14.78 54.09 -1.14
CA MET A 1 -15.56 53.68 0.04
C MET A 1 -16.91 53.20 -0.47
N SER A 2 -17.32 51.98 -0.15
CA SER A 2 -18.58 51.37 -0.60
C SER A 2 -19.43 50.97 0.61
N PHE A 3 -20.75 50.89 0.45
CA PHE A 3 -21.64 50.34 1.48
C PHE A 3 -21.99 48.90 1.12
N LEU A 4 -21.73 47.96 2.03
CA LEU A 4 -22.08 46.54 1.82
C LEU A 4 -23.58 46.30 1.98
N SER A 5 -24.28 47.15 2.74
CA SER A 5 -25.71 47.05 3.02
C SER A 5 -26.39 48.43 2.90
N PRO A 6 -26.43 49.03 1.70
CA PRO A 6 -26.91 50.41 1.51
C PRO A 6 -28.35 50.64 1.97
N LEU A 7 -29.21 49.60 1.90
CA LEU A 7 -30.58 49.64 2.39
C LEU A 7 -30.71 49.97 3.88
N ALA A 8 -29.68 49.67 4.68
CA ALA A 8 -29.71 49.94 6.12
C ALA A 8 -29.69 51.45 6.45
N LEU A 9 -29.30 52.32 5.50
CA LEU A 9 -29.43 53.77 5.67
C LEU A 9 -30.89 54.21 5.81
N ALA A 10 -31.85 53.44 5.29
CA ALA A 10 -33.28 53.71 5.45
C ALA A 10 -33.73 53.69 6.92
N ILE A 11 -32.98 53.02 7.81
CA ILE A 11 -33.24 53.00 9.26
C ILE A 11 -33.15 54.41 9.86
N PHE A 12 -32.40 55.33 9.24
CA PHE A 12 -32.37 56.72 9.65
C PHE A 12 -33.75 57.40 9.55
N ALA A 13 -34.71 56.85 8.80
CA ALA A 13 -36.10 57.32 8.79
C ALA A 13 -36.77 57.22 10.17
N LEU A 14 -36.23 56.42 11.11
CA LEU A 14 -36.65 56.42 12.53
C LEU A 14 -36.40 57.76 13.24
N SER A 15 -35.65 58.69 12.63
CA SER A 15 -35.55 60.06 13.10
C SER A 15 -36.88 60.81 13.05
N LEU A 16 -37.76 60.50 12.08
CA LEU A 16 -39.10 61.11 11.96
C LEU A 16 -39.98 60.85 13.20
N PRO A 17 -40.24 59.58 13.60
CA PRO A 17 -41.01 59.31 14.80
C PRO A 17 -40.30 59.80 16.08
N LEU A 18 -38.96 59.79 16.14
CA LEU A 18 -38.21 60.33 17.28
C LEU A 18 -38.46 61.84 17.45
N VAL A 19 -38.39 62.60 16.36
CA VAL A 19 -38.69 64.04 16.34
C VAL A 19 -40.18 64.28 16.64
N LEU A 20 -41.08 63.45 16.10
CA LEU A 20 -42.52 63.52 16.39
C LEU A 20 -42.83 63.28 17.88
N LEU A 21 -42.19 62.29 18.51
CA LEU A 21 -42.32 62.00 19.94
C LEU A 21 -41.77 63.13 20.81
N TYR A 22 -40.70 63.80 20.36
CA TYR A 22 -40.20 65.00 21.01
C TYR A 22 -41.25 66.12 20.99
N PHE A 23 -41.97 66.30 19.88
CA PHE A 23 -43.06 67.28 19.79
C PHE A 23 -44.29 66.91 20.63
N LEU A 24 -44.63 65.63 20.71
CA LEU A 24 -45.76 65.14 21.53
C LEU A 24 -45.50 65.31 23.04
N LYS A 25 -44.23 65.43 23.46
CA LYS A 25 -43.84 65.64 24.85
C LYS A 25 -44.04 67.10 25.29
N VAL A 26 -45.28 67.54 25.37
CA VAL A 26 -45.62 68.85 25.97
C VAL A 26 -45.43 68.76 27.48
N ARG A 27 -44.28 69.21 27.99
CA ARG A 27 -44.09 69.40 29.44
C ARG A 27 -44.93 70.59 29.90
N ARG A 28 -46.11 70.32 30.47
CA ARG A 28 -46.86 71.31 31.24
C ARG A 28 -46.35 71.25 32.68
N ARG A 29 -45.86 72.37 33.22
CA ARG A 29 -45.61 72.50 34.65
C ARG A 29 -46.92 72.92 35.29
N GLU A 30 -47.49 72.06 36.12
CA GLU A 30 -48.61 72.46 36.98
C GLU A 30 -48.05 73.37 38.07
N GLN A 31 -48.48 74.62 38.06
CA GLN A 31 -48.25 75.56 39.15
C GLN A 31 -49.59 75.88 39.77
N VAL A 32 -49.68 75.70 41.09
CA VAL A 32 -50.85 76.14 41.85
C VAL A 32 -50.77 77.65 41.95
N VAL A 33 -51.72 78.33 41.32
CA VAL A 33 -51.89 79.78 41.37
C VAL A 33 -53.17 80.12 42.12
N SER A 34 -53.16 81.28 42.78
CA SER A 34 -54.26 81.74 43.64
C SER A 34 -55.53 82.18 42.88
N SER A 35 -55.47 82.43 41.57
CA SER A 35 -56.63 82.70 40.71
C SER A 35 -56.33 82.41 39.23
N LEU A 36 -57.27 81.77 38.53
CA LEU A 36 -57.19 81.50 37.08
C LEU A 36 -57.62 82.71 36.21
N MET A 37 -58.30 83.70 36.80
CA MET A 37 -58.91 84.82 36.08
C MET A 37 -57.86 85.75 35.42
N LEU A 38 -56.66 85.82 35.99
CA LEU A 38 -55.52 86.61 35.46
C LEU A 38 -54.77 85.92 34.31
N TRP A 39 -55.04 84.64 34.05
CA TRP A 39 -54.34 83.85 33.04
C TRP A 39 -55.13 83.67 31.74
N ASP A 40 -56.39 84.13 31.70
CA ASP A 40 -57.26 84.10 30.51
C ASP A 40 -56.66 84.82 29.27
N PRO A 41 -55.97 85.98 29.40
CA PRO A 41 -55.30 86.62 28.28
C PRO A 41 -54.07 85.84 27.79
N SER A 42 -53.37 85.16 28.70
CA SER A 42 -52.12 84.42 28.40
C SER A 42 -52.35 83.03 27.80
N LEU A 43 -53.58 82.50 27.87
CA LEU A 43 -53.95 81.24 27.23
C LEU A 43 -54.23 81.40 25.72
N ARG A 44 -54.51 82.64 25.26
CA ARG A 44 -54.79 82.98 23.86
C ARG A 44 -53.55 83.30 23.01
N ASP A 45 -52.37 83.42 23.62
CA ASP A 45 -51.13 83.79 22.93
C ASP A 45 -50.41 82.56 22.35
N ARG A 46 -51.17 81.80 21.54
CA ARG A 46 -50.77 80.46 21.11
C ARG A 46 -50.96 80.23 19.62
N GLU A 47 -50.47 81.13 18.78
CA GLU A 47 -50.40 80.86 17.34
C GLU A 47 -49.06 81.29 16.72
N ALA A 48 -48.42 80.29 16.11
CA ALA A 48 -47.54 80.43 14.94
C ALA A 48 -46.21 81.19 15.04
N SER A 49 -45.27 80.78 15.91
CA SER A 49 -43.80 80.84 15.59
C SER A 49 -42.89 79.95 16.45
N ALA A 50 -43.40 79.27 17.49
CA ALA A 50 -42.57 78.42 18.36
C ALA A 50 -42.21 77.03 17.77
N PHE A 51 -42.76 76.69 16.60
CA PHE A 51 -42.68 75.35 15.98
C PHE A 51 -41.23 74.98 15.60
N PHE A 52 -40.47 75.90 14.99
CA PHE A 52 -39.08 75.64 14.58
C PHE A 52 -38.01 76.18 15.56
N GLN A 53 -38.29 77.23 16.35
CA GLN A 53 -37.28 77.81 17.25
C GLN A 53 -36.92 76.92 18.45
N ARG A 54 -37.83 76.03 18.89
CA ARG A 54 -37.56 75.08 19.99
C ARG A 54 -36.77 73.84 19.57
N LEU A 55 -36.78 73.50 18.27
CA LEU A 55 -36.04 72.35 17.74
C LEU A 55 -34.52 72.56 17.86
N GLN A 56 -34.04 73.81 17.76
CA GLN A 56 -32.62 74.15 17.78
C GLN A 56 -31.98 74.19 19.19
N ARG A 57 -32.75 74.09 20.28
CA ARG A 57 -32.23 74.37 21.64
C ARG A 57 -32.14 73.16 22.57
N ASP A 58 -32.52 71.96 22.14
CA ASP A 58 -32.31 70.75 22.95
C ASP A 58 -31.12 69.92 22.46
N PRO A 59 -29.92 70.05 23.08
CA PRO A 59 -28.74 69.26 22.73
C PRO A 59 -28.95 67.75 22.93
N LEU A 60 -29.92 67.31 23.74
CA LEU A 60 -30.22 65.89 23.89
C LEU A 60 -30.79 65.30 22.58
N LEU A 61 -31.73 66.00 21.94
CA LEU A 61 -32.32 65.56 20.68
C LEU A 61 -31.28 65.51 19.56
N ILE A 62 -30.38 66.49 19.52
CA ILE A 62 -29.28 66.54 18.54
C ILE A 62 -28.35 65.34 18.73
N LEU A 63 -27.98 65.01 19.98
CA LEU A 63 -27.14 63.85 20.27
C LEU A 63 -27.82 62.52 19.91
N GLN A 64 -29.14 62.39 20.14
CA GLN A 64 -29.89 61.20 19.74
C GLN A 64 -29.97 61.04 18.21
N LEU A 65 -30.17 62.14 17.48
CA LEU A 65 -30.18 62.13 16.01
C LEU A 65 -28.80 61.79 15.44
N LEU A 66 -27.73 62.32 16.02
CA LEU A 66 -26.36 61.98 15.63
C LEU A 66 -26.00 60.53 15.97
N ALA A 67 -26.45 60.01 17.11
CA ALA A 67 -26.26 58.60 17.46
C ALA A 67 -27.03 57.68 16.51
N LEU A 68 -28.28 58.01 16.17
CA LEU A 68 -29.08 57.25 15.21
C LEU A 68 -28.46 57.28 13.80
N LEU A 69 -27.91 58.42 13.38
CA LEU A 69 -27.16 58.53 12.13
C LEU A 69 -25.90 57.66 12.15
N ALA A 70 -25.14 57.68 13.26
CA ALA A 70 -23.96 56.83 13.40
C ALA A 70 -24.34 55.34 13.36
N LEU A 71 -25.45 54.92 13.99
CA LEU A 71 -25.94 53.55 13.93
C LEU A 71 -26.45 53.14 12.55
N SER A 72 -27.16 54.02 11.84
CA SER A 72 -27.61 53.72 10.47
C SER A 72 -26.44 53.57 9.50
N VAL A 73 -25.42 54.41 9.65
CA VAL A 73 -24.15 54.29 8.90
C VAL A 73 -23.41 53.02 9.31
N ALA A 74 -23.35 52.66 10.60
CA ALA A 74 -22.75 51.41 11.04
C ALA A 74 -23.45 50.19 10.40
N LEU A 75 -24.79 50.16 10.40
CA LEU A 75 -25.58 49.08 9.80
C LEU A 75 -25.46 49.03 8.27
N ALA A 76 -25.14 50.15 7.63
CA ALA A 76 -24.84 50.21 6.20
C ALA A 76 -23.48 49.60 5.83
N ARG A 77 -22.67 49.23 6.85
CA ARG A 77 -21.37 48.57 6.74
C ARG A 77 -20.46 49.26 5.70
N PRO A 78 -20.07 50.53 5.95
CA PRO A 78 -19.12 51.23 5.10
C PRO A 78 -17.80 50.46 5.09
N ALA A 79 -17.36 50.09 3.90
CA ALA A 79 -16.10 49.42 3.65
C ALA A 79 -15.16 50.33 2.88
N VAL A 80 -13.90 50.37 3.32
CA VAL A 80 -12.81 50.97 2.56
C VAL A 80 -11.94 49.84 2.03
N THR A 81 -11.66 49.90 0.73
CA THR A 81 -10.66 49.04 0.11
C THR A 81 -9.28 49.57 0.51
N VAL A 82 -8.61 48.86 1.42
CA VAL A 82 -7.24 49.17 1.82
C VAL A 82 -6.32 48.16 1.15
N MET A 83 -5.22 48.65 0.59
CA MET A 83 -4.16 47.82 0.06
C MET A 83 -3.43 47.17 1.23
N GLY A 84 -3.63 45.87 1.42
CA GLY A 84 -3.07 45.11 2.54
C GLY A 84 -2.64 43.70 2.15
N HIS A 85 -1.96 43.02 3.07
CA HIS A 85 -1.56 41.63 2.91
C HIS A 85 -2.76 40.76 3.31
N GLY A 86 -3.30 39.98 2.36
CA GLY A 86 -4.46 39.11 2.62
C GLY A 86 -4.18 38.05 3.70
N ALA A 87 -5.22 37.34 4.16
CA ALA A 87 -5.06 36.22 5.10
C ALA A 87 -4.04 35.20 4.57
N GLN A 88 -2.89 35.10 5.23
CA GLN A 88 -1.83 34.18 4.87
C GLN A 88 -2.30 32.74 5.13
N LYS A 89 -2.20 31.87 4.13
CA LYS A 89 -2.46 30.43 4.30
C LYS A 89 -1.16 29.72 4.63
N VAL A 90 -1.14 28.97 5.71
CA VAL A 90 0.05 28.27 6.18
C VAL A 90 -0.28 26.80 6.38
N VAL A 91 0.50 25.93 5.77
CA VAL A 91 0.43 24.49 5.96
C VAL A 91 1.63 24.05 6.77
N ILE A 92 1.38 23.36 7.86
CA ILE A 92 2.41 22.74 8.70
C ILE A 92 2.41 21.24 8.38
N VAL A 93 3.53 20.73 7.89
CA VAL A 93 3.77 19.30 7.68
C VAL A 93 4.74 18.83 8.75
N LEU A 94 4.29 17.91 9.60
CA LEU A 94 5.08 17.32 10.68
C LEU A 94 5.51 15.91 10.29
N ASP A 95 6.82 15.67 10.23
CA ASP A 95 7.38 14.33 10.13
C ASP A 95 7.17 13.56 11.44
N THR A 96 6.52 12.40 11.35
CA THR A 96 6.20 11.51 12.49
C THR A 96 6.88 10.16 12.39
N SER A 97 7.94 10.08 11.59
CA SER A 97 8.74 8.87 11.42
C SER A 97 9.46 8.41 12.70
N ALA A 98 10.01 7.20 12.64
CA ALA A 98 10.76 6.62 13.74
C ALA A 98 12.02 7.45 14.08
N SER A 99 12.73 7.96 13.08
CA SER A 99 13.93 8.79 13.27
C SER A 99 13.64 10.07 14.07
N MET A 100 12.41 10.59 14.00
CA MET A 100 11.98 11.76 14.78
C MET A 100 11.84 11.45 16.28
N LYS A 101 11.86 10.18 16.71
CA LYS A 101 11.95 9.78 18.13
C LYS A 101 13.36 9.86 18.69
N ALA A 102 14.37 10.12 17.86
CA ALA A 102 15.75 10.21 18.29
C ALA A 102 15.96 11.24 19.41
N ARG A 103 16.87 10.91 20.34
CA ARG A 103 17.15 11.66 21.58
C ARG A 103 18.34 12.62 21.47
N ASP A 104 18.90 12.81 20.27
CA ASP A 104 20.01 13.74 20.01
C ASP A 104 19.64 15.22 20.24
N VAL A 105 18.34 15.52 20.27
CA VAL A 105 17.77 16.79 20.72
C VAL A 105 16.84 16.54 21.90
N THR A 106 16.94 17.33 22.97
CA THR A 106 16.13 17.12 24.17
C THR A 106 14.72 17.72 24.04
N PRO A 107 13.64 17.01 24.42
CA PRO A 107 13.62 15.60 24.84
C PRO A 107 13.63 14.60 23.65
N SER A 108 13.19 15.01 22.46
CA SER A 108 13.37 14.28 21.19
C SER A 108 13.34 15.24 19.99
N ARG A 109 13.80 14.81 18.81
CA ARG A 109 13.68 15.59 17.56
C ARG A 109 12.23 16.03 17.29
N PHE A 110 11.28 15.12 17.47
CA PHE A 110 9.85 15.41 17.27
C PHE A 110 9.31 16.43 18.27
N ALA A 111 9.76 16.39 19.53
CA ALA A 111 9.35 17.39 20.51
C ALA A 111 9.85 18.80 20.14
N ALA A 112 11.08 18.89 19.61
CA ALA A 112 11.61 20.14 19.08
C ALA A 112 10.82 20.62 17.85
N ALA A 113 10.52 19.73 16.90
CA ALA A 113 9.72 20.03 15.72
C ALA A 113 8.32 20.57 16.08
N ARG A 114 7.63 19.95 17.06
CA ARG A 114 6.32 20.44 17.55
C ARG A 114 6.41 21.82 18.19
N ALA A 115 7.45 22.07 18.99
CA ALA A 115 7.66 23.35 19.65
C ALA A 115 7.91 24.47 18.61
N GLU A 116 8.72 24.19 17.60
CA GLU A 116 9.00 25.13 16.52
C GLU A 116 7.79 25.37 15.61
N ALA A 117 7.05 24.31 15.27
CA ALA A 117 5.79 24.42 14.54
C ALA A 117 4.76 25.27 15.28
N ALA A 118 4.60 25.07 16.59
CA ALA A 118 3.74 25.90 17.41
C ALA A 118 4.21 27.37 17.45
N ALA A 119 5.53 27.61 17.50
CA ALA A 119 6.10 28.96 17.46
C ALA A 119 5.93 29.65 16.09
N VAL A 120 5.89 28.89 14.97
CA VAL A 120 5.51 29.44 13.66
C VAL A 120 4.05 29.89 13.68
N VAL A 121 3.13 29.04 14.14
CA VAL A 121 1.70 29.37 14.19
C VAL A 121 1.42 30.58 15.09
N GLN A 122 2.08 30.68 16.24
CA GLN A 122 1.94 31.81 17.17
C GLN A 122 2.46 33.15 16.63
N ARG A 123 3.36 33.13 15.65
CA ARG A 123 3.87 34.35 15.00
C ARG A 123 2.97 34.87 13.88
N LEU A 124 1.96 34.11 13.47
CA LEU A 124 1.04 34.50 12.39
C LEU A 124 0.03 35.54 12.87
N GLY A 125 -0.20 36.57 12.06
CA GLY A 125 -1.15 37.65 12.39
C GLY A 125 -2.61 37.20 12.50
N GLU A 126 -3.42 37.98 13.20
CA GLU A 126 -4.86 37.74 13.38
C GLU A 126 -5.56 37.67 12.01
N GLY A 127 -5.96 36.46 11.60
CA GLY A 127 -6.62 36.19 10.33
C GLY A 127 -5.92 35.19 9.40
N ALA A 128 -4.72 34.71 9.74
CA ALA A 128 -4.07 33.62 9.02
C ALA A 128 -4.87 32.31 9.11
N GLU A 129 -4.86 31.53 8.03
CA GLU A 129 -5.51 30.22 7.95
C GLU A 129 -4.46 29.12 8.01
N VAL A 130 -4.56 28.25 9.01
CA VAL A 130 -3.55 27.22 9.29
C VAL A 130 -4.13 25.83 9.06
N MET A 131 -3.36 24.97 8.42
CA MET A 131 -3.62 23.54 8.24
C MET A 131 -2.46 22.74 8.81
N VAL A 132 -2.73 21.60 9.44
CA VAL A 132 -1.71 20.72 10.02
C VAL A 132 -1.84 19.33 9.42
N ILE A 133 -0.74 18.83 8.85
CA ILE A 133 -0.63 17.54 8.19
C ILE A 133 0.46 16.73 8.91
N GLU A 134 0.12 15.50 9.26
CA GLU A 134 1.03 14.47 9.73
C GLU A 134 1.61 13.69 8.55
N ALA A 135 2.93 13.50 8.53
CA ALA A 135 3.66 12.77 7.50
C ALA A 135 4.12 11.37 7.99
N GLY A 136 3.17 10.51 8.33
CA GLY A 136 3.42 9.07 8.54
C GLY A 136 3.34 8.26 7.24
N VAL A 137 3.31 6.92 7.34
CA VAL A 137 3.17 5.99 6.16
C VAL A 137 2.00 6.36 5.26
N GLN A 138 0.95 6.96 5.83
CA GLN A 138 -0.11 7.62 5.10
C GLN A 138 -0.28 9.04 5.64
N PRO A 139 -0.18 10.09 4.80
CA PRO A 139 -0.38 11.46 5.23
C PRO A 139 -1.79 11.65 5.80
N ARG A 140 -1.90 12.32 6.94
CA ARG A 140 -3.19 12.57 7.61
C ARG A 140 -3.34 14.05 7.93
N VAL A 141 -4.50 14.63 7.61
CA VAL A 141 -4.82 15.99 8.01
C VAL A 141 -5.31 15.98 9.46
N LEU A 142 -4.49 16.51 10.39
CA LEU A 142 -4.82 16.60 11.81
C LEU A 142 -5.73 17.80 12.12
N ALA A 143 -5.49 18.91 11.43
CA ALA A 143 -6.35 20.09 11.49
C ALA A 143 -6.56 20.62 10.06
N PRO A 144 -7.82 20.71 9.59
CA PRO A 144 -8.10 21.28 8.27
C PRO A 144 -7.87 22.80 8.28
N LEU A 145 -7.72 23.38 7.09
CA LEU A 145 -7.44 24.80 6.91
C LEU A 145 -8.51 25.68 7.59
N GLY A 146 -8.08 26.53 8.54
CA GLY A 146 -8.99 27.43 9.26
C GLY A 146 -8.29 28.52 10.06
N ARG A 147 -9.06 29.51 10.53
CA ARG A 147 -8.55 30.68 11.29
C ARG A 147 -8.43 30.44 12.79
N ASP A 148 -8.88 29.28 13.26
CA ASP A 148 -8.82 28.87 14.67
C ASP A 148 -7.41 28.36 14.97
N GLN A 149 -6.52 29.28 15.35
CA GLN A 149 -5.12 28.98 15.66
C GLN A 149 -4.99 28.02 16.86
N ASP A 150 -5.90 28.12 17.84
CA ASP A 150 -5.90 27.24 19.01
C ASP A 150 -6.17 25.78 18.63
N ARG A 151 -7.05 25.54 17.65
CA ARG A 151 -7.25 24.19 17.10
C ARG A 151 -6.01 23.66 16.39
N ALA A 152 -5.32 24.49 15.60
CA ALA A 152 -4.08 24.09 14.94
C ALA A 152 -2.98 23.77 15.97
N ILE A 153 -2.84 24.60 17.02
CA ILE A 153 -1.90 24.37 18.12
C ILE A 153 -2.28 23.11 18.90
N GLY A 154 -3.56 22.89 19.18
CA GLY A 154 -4.07 21.67 19.81
C GLY A 154 -3.71 20.42 19.01
N ALA A 155 -3.89 20.46 17.69
CA ALA A 155 -3.51 19.37 16.78
C ALA A 155 -1.99 19.10 16.82
N ILE A 156 -1.16 20.16 16.70
CA ILE A 156 0.31 20.04 16.78
C ILE A 156 0.74 19.44 18.12
N ARG A 157 0.14 19.85 19.24
CA ARG A 157 0.46 19.33 20.58
C ARG A 157 0.03 17.87 20.76
N SER A 158 -1.09 17.47 20.15
CA SER A 158 -1.61 16.11 20.23
C SER A 158 -0.86 15.11 19.33
N ALA A 159 -0.17 15.59 18.30
CA ALA A 159 0.61 14.75 17.40
C ALA A 159 1.73 14.01 18.15
N GLN A 160 2.02 12.78 17.69
CA GLN A 160 3.04 11.89 18.24
C GLN A 160 3.88 11.29 17.11
N ALA A 161 5.16 11.03 17.37
CA ALA A 161 5.99 10.26 16.46
C ALA A 161 5.72 8.76 16.66
N HIS A 162 5.72 8.02 15.56
CA HIS A 162 5.41 6.60 15.50
C HIS A 162 6.65 5.80 15.09
N ASP A 163 6.64 4.48 15.30
CA ASP A 163 7.74 3.61 14.86
C ASP A 163 7.58 3.24 13.37
N LEU A 164 7.38 4.26 12.54
CA LEU A 164 6.98 4.13 11.15
C LEU A 164 8.07 4.67 10.21
N PRO A 165 8.20 4.13 8.99
CA PRO A 165 8.99 4.78 7.95
C PRO A 165 8.33 6.09 7.50
N ASN A 166 9.15 7.06 7.09
CA ASN A 166 8.64 8.32 6.54
C ASN A 166 8.06 8.16 5.13
N ARG A 167 7.04 8.97 4.84
CA ARG A 167 6.44 9.18 3.50
C ARG A 167 6.23 10.67 3.26
N LEU A 168 7.29 11.43 3.52
CA LEU A 168 7.28 12.89 3.45
C LEU A 168 6.89 13.42 2.06
N PRO A 169 7.35 12.83 0.93
CA PRO A 169 6.95 13.27 -0.40
C PRO A 169 5.43 13.18 -0.65
N GLU A 170 4.77 12.11 -0.19
CA GLU A 170 3.31 11.98 -0.25
C GLU A 170 2.61 13.09 0.55
N ALA A 171 3.12 13.44 1.74
CA ALA A 171 2.55 14.49 2.57
C ALA A 171 2.71 15.88 1.94
N VAL A 172 3.88 16.16 1.34
CA VAL A 172 4.13 17.40 0.60
C VAL A 172 3.26 17.48 -0.66
N ARG A 173 3.09 16.38 -1.41
CA ARG A 173 2.15 16.34 -2.56
C ARG A 173 0.72 16.64 -2.10
N THR A 174 0.29 16.06 -0.99
CA THR A 174 -1.03 16.32 -0.39
C THR A 174 -1.18 17.79 0.01
N ALA A 175 -0.17 18.37 0.67
CA ALA A 175 -0.14 19.78 1.02
C ALA A 175 -0.26 20.68 -0.23
N ARG A 176 0.52 20.40 -1.28
CA ARG A 176 0.49 21.15 -2.55
C ARG A 176 -0.87 21.08 -3.24
N ALA A 177 -1.48 19.90 -3.32
CA ALA A 177 -2.78 19.71 -3.93
C ALA A 177 -3.88 20.54 -3.24
N LEU A 178 -3.81 20.67 -1.92
CA LEU A 178 -4.79 21.41 -1.11
C LEU A 178 -4.67 22.94 -1.23
N ILE A 179 -3.49 23.44 -1.58
CA ILE A 179 -3.22 24.87 -1.76
C ILE A 179 -2.95 25.24 -3.24
N ALA A 180 -3.27 24.35 -4.18
CA ALA A 180 -2.83 24.41 -5.58
C ALA A 180 -3.22 25.71 -6.33
N GLY A 181 -4.16 26.51 -5.82
CA GLY A 181 -4.57 27.79 -6.39
C GLY A 181 -4.06 29.05 -5.70
N ASP A 182 -3.31 28.94 -4.60
CA ASP A 182 -2.85 30.11 -3.84
C ASP A 182 -1.31 30.27 -3.91
N PRO A 183 -0.81 31.24 -4.69
CA PRO A 183 0.63 31.48 -4.80
C PRO A 183 1.24 32.10 -3.53
N ARG A 184 0.41 32.51 -2.55
CA ARG A 184 0.86 33.11 -1.28
C ARG A 184 0.83 32.15 -0.10
N ALA A 185 0.34 30.94 -0.32
CA ALA A 185 0.36 29.93 0.71
C ALA A 185 1.80 29.49 0.99
N GLU A 186 2.13 29.24 2.24
CA GLU A 186 3.44 28.72 2.66
C GLU A 186 3.26 27.31 3.22
N ILE A 187 4.18 26.41 2.88
CA ILE A 187 4.24 25.06 3.45
C ILE A 187 5.52 24.96 4.28
N TYR A 188 5.39 24.85 5.60
CA TYR A 188 6.49 24.55 6.50
C TYR A 188 6.58 23.05 6.71
N VAL A 189 7.74 22.46 6.42
CA VAL A 189 8.00 21.03 6.57
C VAL A 189 9.04 20.83 7.66
N PHE A 190 8.65 20.19 8.75
CA PHE A 190 9.51 19.89 9.90
C PHE A 190 9.95 18.44 9.84
N THR A 191 11.24 18.19 9.61
CA THR A 191 11.80 16.85 9.33
C THR A 191 13.29 16.82 9.64
N ASP A 192 13.86 15.64 9.80
CA ASP A 192 15.31 15.44 9.94
C ASP A 192 16.04 15.14 8.61
N GLY A 193 15.29 15.11 7.51
CA GLY A 193 15.86 14.94 6.18
C GLY A 193 16.02 13.49 5.72
N ALA A 194 15.58 12.50 6.52
CA ALA A 194 15.87 11.09 6.30
C ALA A 194 15.02 10.40 5.20
N TRP A 195 14.85 10.98 4.00
CA TRP A 195 14.10 10.35 2.90
C TRP A 195 14.98 9.62 1.86
N PRO A 196 14.46 8.62 1.14
CA PRO A 196 15.19 7.93 0.07
C PRO A 196 15.66 8.90 -1.04
N PRO A 197 16.90 8.76 -1.58
CA PRO A 197 17.39 9.64 -2.65
C PRO A 197 16.52 9.65 -3.90
N ALA A 198 15.91 8.51 -4.24
CA ALA A 198 15.03 8.35 -5.40
C ALA A 198 13.67 9.05 -5.23
N SER A 199 13.27 9.37 -4.00
CA SER A 199 12.01 10.05 -3.67
C SER A 199 12.25 11.46 -3.14
N ALA A 200 13.41 12.06 -3.45
CA ALA A 200 13.69 13.43 -3.06
C ALA A 200 12.54 14.35 -3.56
N PRO A 201 11.93 15.16 -2.68
CA PRO A 201 10.84 16.03 -3.06
C PRO A 201 11.32 17.04 -4.10
N GLU A 202 10.53 17.23 -5.17
CA GLU A 202 10.85 18.23 -6.20
C GLU A 202 11.05 19.61 -5.55
N THR A 203 12.24 20.15 -5.73
CA THR A 203 12.74 21.33 -5.01
C THR A 203 12.28 22.67 -5.61
N ALA A 204 11.39 22.64 -6.61
CA ALA A 204 11.07 23.80 -7.43
C ALA A 204 9.90 24.67 -6.91
N ASP A 205 9.19 24.29 -5.83
CA ASP A 205 8.08 25.09 -5.31
C ASP A 205 8.59 26.18 -4.35
N PRO A 206 8.50 27.48 -4.70
CA PRO A 206 9.00 28.57 -3.87
C PRO A 206 8.23 28.75 -2.55
N ARG A 207 7.08 28.07 -2.40
CA ARG A 207 6.23 28.10 -1.21
C ARG A 207 6.72 27.15 -0.10
N LEU A 208 7.66 26.25 -0.42
CA LEU A 208 8.16 25.26 0.51
C LEU A 208 9.25 25.86 1.42
N ARG A 209 9.07 25.70 2.73
CA ARG A 209 10.00 26.12 3.78
C ARG A 209 10.42 24.90 4.57
N TRP A 210 11.68 24.49 4.43
CA TRP A 210 12.23 23.34 5.14
C TRP A 210 12.77 23.76 6.49
N VAL A 211 12.36 23.03 7.54
CA VAL A 211 12.84 23.22 8.92
C VAL A 211 13.47 21.92 9.38
N GLY A 212 14.79 21.93 9.52
CA GLY A 212 15.60 20.76 9.86
C GLY A 212 15.69 20.55 11.37
N VAL A 213 15.44 19.31 11.80
CA VAL A 213 15.71 18.87 13.17
C VAL A 213 16.74 17.75 13.20
N GLY A 214 17.43 17.58 14.33
CA GLY A 214 18.53 16.61 14.47
C GLY A 214 19.91 17.27 14.41
N ARG A 215 20.86 16.65 15.09
CA ARG A 215 22.21 17.19 15.33
C ARG A 215 23.33 16.19 15.05
N ARG A 216 23.10 14.91 15.33
CA ARG A 216 24.11 13.85 15.19
C ARG A 216 23.48 12.51 14.82
N SER A 217 24.31 11.57 14.40
CA SER A 217 23.97 10.16 14.26
C SER A 217 24.75 9.35 15.27
N HIS A 218 24.10 8.94 16.35
CA HIS A 218 24.64 7.96 17.29
C HIS A 218 23.63 6.81 17.44
N ASN A 219 23.70 5.84 16.53
CA ASN A 219 22.70 4.77 16.44
C ASN A 219 23.29 3.44 15.92
N VAL A 220 22.82 2.32 16.47
CA VAL A 220 23.07 0.97 15.95
C VAL A 220 21.75 0.22 15.85
N GLY A 221 21.24 0.05 14.63
CA GLY A 221 19.91 -0.51 14.41
C GLY A 221 19.89 -1.95 13.89
N ILE A 222 18.89 -2.72 14.30
CA ILE A 222 18.49 -3.96 13.60
C ILE A 222 17.74 -3.57 12.33
N THR A 223 18.40 -3.78 11.19
CA THR A 223 17.86 -3.42 9.86
C THR A 223 17.08 -4.56 9.21
N ASN A 224 17.28 -5.80 9.66
CA ASN A 224 16.52 -6.96 9.18
C ASN A 224 16.57 -8.08 10.23
N LEU A 225 15.46 -8.78 10.43
CA LEU A 225 15.41 -10.06 11.12
C LEU A 225 14.55 -10.99 10.26
N ALA A 226 15.02 -12.20 10.01
CA ALA A 226 14.24 -13.23 9.33
C ALA A 226 14.49 -14.56 10.01
N ILE A 227 13.41 -15.27 10.36
CA ILE A 227 13.52 -16.62 10.91
C ILE A 227 13.00 -17.60 9.88
N ARG A 228 13.85 -18.56 9.53
CA ARG A 228 13.50 -19.65 8.63
C ARG A 228 13.48 -20.94 9.41
N ARG A 229 12.45 -21.73 9.16
CA ARG A 229 12.40 -23.11 9.62
C ARG A 229 13.25 -23.96 8.68
N ASN A 230 14.18 -24.73 9.24
CA ASN A 230 14.96 -25.73 8.52
C ASN A 230 14.29 -27.08 8.68
N TYR A 231 13.94 -27.71 7.56
CA TYR A 231 13.32 -29.05 7.54
C TYR A 231 14.35 -30.18 7.43
N TYR A 232 15.58 -29.84 7.05
CA TYR A 232 16.66 -30.77 6.81
C TYR A 232 17.92 -30.20 7.48
N GLY A 233 18.22 -30.66 8.70
CA GLY A 233 19.36 -30.19 9.49
C GLY A 233 19.26 -30.59 10.96
N ALA A 234 20.33 -30.35 11.72
CA ALA A 234 20.39 -30.60 13.17
C ALA A 234 19.60 -29.59 14.02
N PHE A 235 19.19 -28.46 13.43
CA PHE A 235 18.47 -27.37 14.08
C PHE A 235 17.16 -27.09 13.34
N ASP A 236 16.08 -26.84 14.10
CA ASP A 236 14.74 -26.62 13.55
C ASP A 236 14.59 -25.23 12.91
N TYR A 237 15.35 -24.25 13.38
CA TYR A 237 15.25 -22.86 12.96
C TYR A 237 16.62 -22.22 12.75
N GLN A 238 16.65 -21.21 11.89
CA GLN A 238 17.78 -20.34 11.66
C GLN A 238 17.31 -18.88 11.67
N ALA A 239 17.80 -18.10 12.63
CA ALA A 239 17.61 -16.66 12.67
C ALA A 239 18.73 -15.98 11.87
N PHE A 240 18.34 -15.13 10.92
CA PHE A 240 19.21 -14.20 10.22
C PHE A 240 18.93 -12.80 10.76
N VAL A 241 19.95 -12.11 11.26
CA VAL A 241 19.84 -10.73 11.76
C VAL A 241 20.87 -9.86 11.05
N SER A 242 20.42 -8.76 10.46
CA SER A 242 21.27 -7.72 9.88
C SER A 242 21.25 -6.50 10.79
N LEU A 243 22.42 -6.03 11.17
CA LEU A 243 22.61 -4.85 12.00
C LEU A 243 23.65 -3.92 11.38
N VAL A 244 23.49 -2.62 11.59
CA VAL A 244 24.36 -1.59 11.00
C VAL A 244 24.74 -0.60 12.08
N ASN A 245 26.03 -0.28 12.19
CA ASN A 245 26.52 0.78 13.06
C ASN A 245 26.56 2.10 12.28
N TYR A 246 25.72 3.07 12.65
CA TYR A 246 25.68 4.40 12.03
C TYR A 246 26.47 5.46 12.81
N THR A 247 27.13 5.07 13.90
CA THR A 247 28.03 5.94 14.64
C THR A 247 29.36 6.12 13.89
N SER A 248 30.12 7.16 14.25
CA SER A 248 31.46 7.41 13.70
C SER A 248 32.57 6.55 14.31
N GLU A 249 32.26 5.72 15.31
CA GLU A 249 33.22 4.93 16.08
C GLU A 249 32.82 3.44 16.09
N THR A 250 33.78 2.55 16.28
CA THR A 250 33.47 1.12 16.43
C THR A 250 32.67 0.89 17.71
N GLN A 251 31.50 0.26 17.60
CA GLN A 251 30.64 -0.05 18.74
C GLN A 251 30.76 -1.51 19.14
N THR A 252 30.86 -1.76 20.45
CA THR A 252 30.79 -3.11 21.02
C THR A 252 29.62 -3.20 21.98
N PHE A 253 28.71 -4.14 21.74
CA PHE A 253 27.49 -4.31 22.51
C PHE A 253 27.08 -5.78 22.58
N THR A 254 26.17 -6.08 23.51
CA THR A 254 25.65 -7.44 23.67
C THR A 254 24.38 -7.62 22.85
N PHE A 255 24.37 -8.63 22.00
CA PHE A 255 23.20 -9.07 21.25
C PHE A 255 22.60 -10.31 21.88
N SER A 256 21.31 -10.29 22.21
CA SER A 256 20.55 -11.45 22.67
C SER A 256 19.46 -11.86 21.70
N LEU A 257 19.30 -13.17 21.51
CA LEU A 257 18.15 -13.78 20.85
C LEU A 257 17.38 -14.57 21.90
N GLU A 258 16.14 -14.19 22.13
CA GLU A 258 15.28 -14.71 23.20
C GLU A 258 14.03 -15.36 22.61
N ILE A 259 13.48 -16.41 23.24
CA ILE A 259 12.12 -16.93 22.98
C ILE A 259 11.31 -16.80 24.26
N ASP A 260 10.14 -16.15 24.17
CA ASP A 260 9.25 -15.92 25.31
C ASP A 260 10.03 -15.45 26.56
N ASP A 261 10.86 -14.43 26.37
CA ASP A 261 11.74 -13.79 27.37
C ASP A 261 12.87 -14.67 27.96
N ARG A 262 13.17 -15.82 27.32
CA ARG A 262 14.32 -16.67 27.69
C ARG A 262 15.41 -16.61 26.63
N ALA A 263 16.63 -16.27 27.04
CA ALA A 263 17.78 -16.19 26.13
C ALA A 263 18.17 -17.57 25.56
N ILE A 264 18.23 -17.66 24.23
CA ILE A 264 18.67 -18.83 23.46
C ILE A 264 20.13 -18.67 23.08
N ALA A 265 20.51 -17.43 22.71
CA ALA A 265 21.86 -17.08 22.32
C ALA A 265 22.18 -15.66 22.80
N GLU A 266 23.38 -15.48 23.31
CA GLU A 266 23.91 -14.17 23.69
C GLU A 266 25.34 -14.07 23.12
N LYS A 267 25.62 -12.97 22.41
CA LYS A 267 26.92 -12.74 21.76
C LYS A 267 27.36 -11.30 21.95
N SER A 268 28.62 -11.11 22.30
CA SER A 268 29.27 -9.80 22.18
C SER A 268 29.62 -9.56 20.73
N LEU A 269 29.13 -8.46 20.15
CA LEU A 269 29.38 -8.08 18.76
C LEU A 269 30.14 -6.76 18.73
N THR A 270 31.18 -6.70 17.90
CA THR A 270 31.94 -5.49 17.59
C THR A 270 31.69 -5.14 16.13
N VAL A 271 31.23 -3.93 15.86
CA VAL A 271 30.81 -3.48 14.52
C VAL A 271 31.46 -2.14 14.23
N ASP A 272 32.23 -2.09 13.14
CA ASP A 272 32.90 -0.87 12.70
C ASP A 272 31.92 0.16 12.10
N PRO A 273 32.29 1.45 12.05
CA PRO A 273 31.45 2.52 11.49
C PRO A 273 30.95 2.21 10.08
N SER A 274 29.67 2.44 9.82
CA SER A 274 28.99 2.23 8.53
C SER A 274 29.07 0.81 7.99
N VAL A 275 29.49 -0.18 8.80
CA VAL A 275 29.56 -1.58 8.41
C VAL A 275 28.25 -2.28 8.73
N ARG A 276 27.69 -2.94 7.71
CA ARG A 276 26.59 -3.89 7.89
C ARG A 276 27.16 -5.25 8.31
N ARG A 277 26.76 -5.73 9.49
CA ARG A 277 27.11 -7.06 9.98
C ARG A 277 25.88 -7.97 9.92
N ALA A 278 26.03 -9.15 9.32
CA ALA A 278 25.02 -10.20 9.36
C ALA A 278 25.40 -11.26 10.41
N VAL A 279 24.42 -11.68 11.21
CA VAL A 279 24.55 -12.72 12.22
C VAL A 279 23.57 -13.83 11.89
N MET A 280 24.08 -15.06 11.75
CA MET A 280 23.27 -16.27 11.58
C MET A 280 23.34 -17.11 12.85
N LEU A 281 22.17 -17.41 13.43
CA LEU A 281 22.05 -18.22 14.63
C LEU A 281 21.10 -19.39 14.39
N PRO A 282 21.60 -20.62 14.27
CA PRO A 282 20.75 -21.80 14.30
C PRO A 282 20.29 -22.08 15.74
N PHE A 283 19.03 -22.51 15.90
CA PHE A 283 18.47 -22.93 17.20
C PHE A 283 17.37 -23.97 17.00
N SER A 284 17.07 -24.74 18.05
CA SER A 284 16.01 -25.75 18.05
C SER A 284 14.89 -25.34 19.01
N HIS A 285 13.64 -25.49 18.59
CA HIS A 285 12.46 -25.17 19.40
C HIS A 285 11.27 -25.99 18.95
N ASN A 286 10.63 -26.69 19.88
CA ASN A 286 9.56 -27.65 19.58
C ASN A 286 8.14 -27.06 19.72
N GLY A 287 8.02 -25.77 20.03
CA GLY A 287 6.74 -25.10 20.27
C GLY A 287 6.53 -23.85 19.41
N GLY A 288 5.40 -23.18 19.63
CA GLY A 288 5.25 -21.78 19.20
C GLY A 288 5.95 -20.84 20.19
N GLY A 289 5.97 -19.55 19.89
CA GLY A 289 6.54 -18.54 20.78
C GLY A 289 6.85 -17.24 20.08
N VAL A 290 7.24 -16.22 20.84
CA VAL A 290 7.76 -14.96 20.31
C VAL A 290 9.27 -14.98 20.41
N VAL A 291 9.95 -14.88 19.27
CA VAL A 291 11.39 -14.66 19.21
C VAL A 291 11.66 -13.16 19.25
N THR A 292 12.53 -12.74 20.16
CA THR A 292 12.96 -11.35 20.34
C THR A 292 14.46 -11.25 20.10
N ALA A 293 14.86 -10.50 19.09
CA ALA A 293 16.24 -10.09 18.85
C ALA A 293 16.45 -8.71 19.51
N ARG A 294 17.42 -8.59 20.42
CA ARG A 294 17.65 -7.36 21.21
C ARG A 294 19.12 -6.95 21.20
N LEU A 295 19.36 -5.66 20.98
CA LEU A 295 20.64 -4.99 21.18
C LEU A 295 20.63 -4.34 22.57
N ARG A 296 21.61 -4.68 23.41
CA ARG A 296 21.84 -3.99 24.69
C ARG A 296 22.86 -2.87 24.49
N ILE A 297 22.38 -1.75 23.96
CA ILE A 297 23.13 -0.51 23.70
C ILE A 297 22.28 0.69 24.17
N ASP A 298 22.93 1.78 24.57
CA ASP A 298 22.28 3.06 24.86
C ASP A 298 22.62 4.06 23.76
N ASP A 299 21.73 4.19 22.78
CA ASP A 299 21.90 5.03 21.61
C ASP A 299 20.67 5.95 21.38
N ASP A 300 20.69 6.76 20.33
CA ASP A 300 19.72 7.83 20.17
C ASP A 300 18.31 7.32 19.80
N LEU A 301 18.16 6.11 19.22
CA LEU A 301 16.88 5.51 18.83
C LEU A 301 16.67 4.13 19.46
N ALA A 302 15.57 3.94 20.20
CA ALA A 302 15.32 2.67 20.89
C ALA A 302 14.44 1.68 20.10
N SER A 303 13.73 2.14 19.06
CA SER A 303 12.73 1.34 18.35
C SER A 303 13.32 0.34 17.35
N ASP A 304 14.58 0.50 16.97
CA ASP A 304 15.36 -0.41 16.12
C ASP A 304 16.34 -1.31 16.92
N ASN A 305 16.47 -1.08 18.23
CA ASN A 305 17.23 -1.96 19.13
C ASN A 305 16.55 -3.31 19.38
N VAL A 306 15.28 -3.45 18.99
CA VAL A 306 14.49 -4.68 19.18
C VAL A 306 13.77 -5.06 17.90
N ALA A 307 13.80 -6.34 17.57
CA ALA A 307 12.99 -6.92 16.52
C ALA A 307 12.34 -8.23 16.99
N TYR A 308 11.11 -8.46 16.57
CA TYR A 308 10.27 -9.58 16.95
C TYR A 308 9.98 -10.48 15.75
N ALA A 309 9.82 -11.77 16.00
CA ALA A 309 9.27 -12.72 15.04
C ALA A 309 8.38 -13.71 15.79
N VAL A 310 7.25 -14.09 15.21
CA VAL A 310 6.34 -15.06 15.83
C VAL A 310 6.59 -16.44 15.21
N LEU A 311 6.86 -17.42 16.06
CA LEU A 311 6.90 -18.82 15.70
C LEU A 311 5.50 -19.42 15.92
N PRO A 312 4.78 -19.81 14.86
CA PRO A 312 3.53 -20.53 15.02
C PRO A 312 3.79 -21.90 15.66
N PRO A 313 2.88 -22.41 16.50
CA PRO A 313 3.02 -23.75 17.05
C PRO A 313 3.03 -24.79 15.93
N PRO A 314 3.90 -25.82 16.01
CA PRO A 314 3.94 -26.86 15.00
C PRO A 314 2.64 -27.69 15.05
N ARG A 315 1.72 -27.41 14.12
CA ARG A 315 0.51 -28.21 13.89
C ARG A 315 0.65 -28.95 12.57
N LYS A 316 0.49 -30.28 12.62
CA LYS A 316 0.37 -31.09 11.40
C LYS A 316 -0.99 -30.82 10.74
N ILE A 317 -1.02 -30.82 9.42
CA ILE A 317 -2.24 -30.71 8.61
C ILE A 317 -3.01 -32.02 8.77
N ALA A 318 -4.21 -31.97 9.35
CA ALA A 318 -5.11 -33.11 9.39
C ALA A 318 -5.70 -33.33 7.99
N VAL A 319 -5.32 -34.42 7.32
CA VAL A 319 -5.79 -34.75 5.97
C VAL A 319 -6.68 -35.98 6.04
N LEU A 320 -7.91 -35.85 5.54
CA LEU A 320 -8.82 -36.97 5.35
C LEU A 320 -8.79 -37.42 3.88
N LEU A 321 -8.28 -38.62 3.61
CA LEU A 321 -8.32 -39.25 2.29
C LEU A 321 -9.53 -40.17 2.18
N VAL A 322 -10.43 -39.87 1.24
CA VAL A 322 -11.55 -40.73 0.86
C VAL A 322 -11.25 -41.31 -0.51
N SER A 323 -10.96 -42.60 -0.57
CA SER A 323 -10.51 -43.29 -1.80
C SER A 323 -10.97 -44.75 -1.82
N PRO A 324 -11.18 -45.34 -3.01
CA PRO A 324 -11.38 -46.78 -3.15
C PRO A 324 -10.11 -47.62 -2.91
N GLY A 325 -8.94 -47.00 -2.67
CA GLY A 325 -7.69 -47.72 -2.34
C GLY A 325 -6.45 -47.24 -3.10
N ASN A 326 -6.26 -45.93 -3.26
CA ASN A 326 -5.17 -45.38 -4.05
C ASN A 326 -3.84 -45.28 -3.27
N LEU A 327 -2.98 -46.28 -3.50
CA LEU A 327 -1.67 -46.40 -2.85
C LEU A 327 -0.72 -45.24 -3.18
N PHE A 328 -0.85 -44.57 -4.32
CA PHE A 328 0.00 -43.43 -4.67
C PHE A 328 -0.28 -42.25 -3.74
N LEU A 329 -1.56 -41.90 -3.57
CA LEU A 329 -1.98 -40.82 -2.66
C LEU A 329 -1.65 -41.16 -1.21
N GLU A 330 -1.94 -42.38 -0.77
CA GLU A 330 -1.66 -42.80 0.60
C GLU A 330 -0.17 -42.73 0.93
N LYS A 331 0.70 -43.29 0.07
CA LYS A 331 2.16 -43.27 0.31
C LYS A 331 2.72 -41.86 0.34
N VAL A 332 2.33 -41.00 -0.60
CA VAL A 332 2.83 -39.61 -0.64
C VAL A 332 2.37 -38.84 0.60
N LEU A 333 1.09 -38.94 0.98
CA LEU A 333 0.56 -38.25 2.16
C LEU A 333 1.15 -38.77 3.47
N ARG A 334 1.39 -40.08 3.62
CA ARG A 334 2.04 -40.65 4.81
C ARG A 334 3.52 -40.28 4.94
N THR A 335 4.19 -40.04 3.81
CA THR A 335 5.62 -39.69 3.80
C THR A 335 5.84 -38.22 4.16
N ASP A 336 4.82 -37.36 4.02
CA ASP A 336 4.93 -35.94 4.40
C ASP A 336 4.92 -35.80 5.93
N PRO A 337 6.01 -35.34 6.58
CA PRO A 337 6.10 -35.22 8.03
C PRO A 337 5.12 -34.20 8.62
N GLN A 338 4.57 -33.32 7.77
CA GLN A 338 3.62 -32.28 8.15
C GLN A 338 2.17 -32.77 8.13
N VAL A 339 1.89 -34.00 7.69
CA VAL A 339 0.53 -34.51 7.52
C VAL A 339 0.17 -35.51 8.62
N THR A 340 -1.05 -35.40 9.15
CA THR A 340 -1.71 -36.45 9.93
C THR A 340 -2.81 -37.01 9.04
N LEU A 341 -2.62 -38.23 8.54
CA LEU A 341 -3.51 -38.84 7.56
C LEU A 341 -4.55 -39.75 8.23
N GLU A 342 -5.82 -39.49 7.98
CA GLU A 342 -6.93 -40.41 8.20
C GLU A 342 -7.43 -40.92 6.83
N VAL A 343 -7.68 -42.22 6.69
CA VAL A 343 -8.17 -42.81 5.44
C VAL A 343 -9.55 -43.40 5.70
N ARG A 344 -10.52 -43.08 4.83
CA ARG A 344 -11.89 -43.61 4.87
C ARG A 344 -12.28 -44.16 3.50
N THR A 345 -13.17 -45.14 3.50
CA THR A 345 -13.82 -45.61 2.28
C THR A 345 -15.00 -44.70 1.90
N GLN A 346 -15.50 -44.82 0.67
CA GLN A 346 -16.66 -44.06 0.19
C GLN A 346 -17.88 -44.19 1.13
N ASP A 347 -18.16 -45.39 1.63
CA ASP A 347 -19.33 -45.66 2.50
C ASP A 347 -19.22 -45.00 3.88
N GLN A 348 -18.00 -44.62 4.29
CA GLN A 348 -17.71 -44.02 5.59
C GLN A 348 -17.71 -42.48 5.55
N TYR A 349 -17.97 -41.87 4.39
CA TYR A 349 -17.91 -40.42 4.20
C TYR A 349 -19.25 -39.86 3.71
N GLN A 350 -19.89 -39.03 4.55
CA GLN A 350 -21.22 -38.44 4.27
C GLN A 350 -21.15 -36.98 3.78
N GLY A 351 -19.94 -36.43 3.56
CA GLY A 351 -19.72 -35.03 3.17
C GLY A 351 -19.22 -34.15 4.33
N GLY A 352 -18.76 -32.94 3.99
CA GLY A 352 -18.15 -32.00 4.94
C GLY A 352 -16.70 -32.33 5.31
N MET A 353 -16.05 -31.46 6.08
CA MET A 353 -14.64 -31.66 6.46
C MET A 353 -14.41 -32.48 7.74
N SER A 354 -15.45 -32.72 8.55
CA SER A 354 -15.28 -33.23 9.91
C SER A 354 -14.23 -32.41 10.68
N ASP A 355 -13.32 -33.04 11.42
CA ASP A 355 -12.18 -32.38 12.10
C ASP A 355 -10.93 -32.21 11.22
N ALA A 356 -11.02 -32.53 9.91
CA ALA A 356 -9.90 -32.43 8.99
C ALA A 356 -9.67 -30.99 8.50
N ASP A 357 -8.41 -30.66 8.26
CA ASP A 357 -7.98 -29.38 7.70
C ASP A 357 -8.12 -29.35 6.17
N VAL A 358 -7.96 -30.52 5.52
CA VAL A 358 -8.13 -30.74 4.07
C VAL A 358 -8.72 -32.12 3.83
N VAL A 359 -9.71 -32.23 2.93
CA VAL A 359 -10.25 -33.52 2.47
C VAL A 359 -9.82 -33.81 1.04
N VAL A 360 -9.23 -34.98 0.80
CA VAL A 360 -8.88 -35.48 -0.53
C VAL A 360 -9.92 -36.51 -0.95
N LEU A 361 -10.70 -36.22 -1.99
CA LEU A 361 -11.65 -37.15 -2.59
C LEU A 361 -11.03 -37.71 -3.86
N ASP A 362 -10.86 -39.02 -3.91
CA ASP A 362 -10.32 -39.74 -5.06
C ASP A 362 -11.37 -40.67 -5.65
N SER A 363 -11.74 -40.41 -6.91
CA SER A 363 -12.67 -41.21 -7.70
C SER A 363 -13.99 -41.55 -6.98
N THR A 364 -14.39 -40.67 -6.06
CA THR A 364 -15.55 -40.82 -5.17
C THR A 364 -16.42 -39.57 -5.24
N THR A 365 -17.73 -39.74 -5.43
CA THR A 365 -18.65 -38.62 -5.67
C THR A 365 -19.76 -38.58 -4.60
N PRO A 366 -19.53 -37.94 -3.44
CA PRO A 366 -20.56 -37.77 -2.43
C PRO A 366 -21.71 -36.87 -2.95
N PRO A 367 -22.93 -36.96 -2.38
CA PRO A 367 -24.07 -36.13 -2.80
C PRO A 367 -23.83 -34.63 -2.60
N ARG A 368 -23.10 -34.28 -1.53
CA ARG A 368 -22.74 -32.90 -1.19
C ARG A 368 -21.44 -32.87 -0.40
N VAL A 369 -20.52 -31.98 -0.75
CA VAL A 369 -19.30 -31.74 0.05
C VAL A 369 -19.42 -30.53 0.99
N GLY A 370 -20.21 -29.52 0.63
CA GLY A 370 -20.38 -28.31 1.44
C GLY A 370 -19.17 -27.35 1.40
N PRO A 371 -19.14 -26.33 2.28
CA PRO A 371 -18.02 -25.40 2.38
C PRO A 371 -16.78 -26.09 2.98
N GLY A 372 -15.58 -25.62 2.61
CA GLY A 372 -14.33 -26.20 3.10
C GLY A 372 -13.16 -26.23 2.11
N ARG A 373 -12.18 -27.08 2.39
CA ARG A 373 -10.90 -27.20 1.70
C ARG A 373 -10.75 -28.60 1.12
N PHE A 374 -10.70 -28.70 -0.20
CA PHE A 374 -10.79 -29.99 -0.87
C PHE A 374 -9.71 -30.20 -1.95
N ILE A 375 -9.27 -31.44 -2.12
CA ILE A 375 -8.58 -31.89 -3.33
C ILE A 375 -9.47 -32.93 -3.98
N PHE A 376 -9.91 -32.67 -5.21
CA PHE A 376 -10.70 -33.60 -5.99
C PHE A 376 -9.80 -34.26 -7.03
N VAL A 377 -9.67 -35.58 -6.96
CA VAL A 377 -8.88 -36.38 -7.92
C VAL A 377 -9.85 -37.27 -8.68
N ASN A 378 -9.93 -37.07 -10.00
CA ASN A 378 -10.84 -37.82 -10.89
C ASN A 378 -12.28 -37.86 -10.35
N THR A 379 -12.78 -36.75 -9.78
CA THR A 379 -14.16 -36.63 -9.29
C THR A 379 -14.63 -35.16 -9.30
N ALA A 380 -15.92 -34.94 -9.52
CA ALA A 380 -16.56 -33.63 -9.45
C ALA A 380 -17.93 -33.76 -8.74
N PRO A 381 -18.01 -33.47 -7.42
CA PRO A 381 -19.26 -33.52 -6.68
C PRO A 381 -20.31 -32.52 -7.22
N PRO A 382 -21.63 -32.83 -7.16
CA PRO A 382 -22.67 -32.01 -7.82
C PRO A 382 -22.81 -30.58 -7.28
N ASP A 383 -22.44 -30.34 -6.01
CA ASP A 383 -22.51 -29.01 -5.38
C ASP A 383 -21.25 -28.17 -5.63
N VAL A 384 -20.26 -28.70 -6.35
CA VAL A 384 -19.07 -27.98 -6.79
C VAL A 384 -19.36 -27.38 -8.17
N PRO A 385 -19.03 -26.11 -8.42
CA PRO A 385 -19.35 -25.40 -9.67
C PRO A 385 -18.44 -25.82 -10.85
N LEU A 386 -18.37 -27.13 -11.11
CA LEU A 386 -17.64 -27.75 -12.21
C LEU A 386 -18.61 -28.63 -13.00
N GLU A 387 -19.00 -28.20 -14.20
CA GLU A 387 -19.86 -28.98 -15.09
C GLU A 387 -18.99 -29.99 -15.87
N VAL A 388 -19.26 -31.29 -15.73
CA VAL A 388 -18.55 -32.34 -16.48
C VAL A 388 -19.24 -32.55 -17.84
N LEU A 389 -18.55 -32.21 -18.92
CA LEU A 389 -19.03 -32.30 -20.31
C LEU A 389 -18.70 -33.62 -21.01
N GLY A 390 -18.02 -34.55 -20.32
CA GLY A 390 -17.57 -35.82 -20.85
C GLY A 390 -16.12 -36.13 -20.47
N ARG A 391 -15.46 -36.98 -21.25
CA ARG A 391 -14.03 -37.31 -21.11
C ARG A 391 -13.27 -37.01 -22.41
N ILE A 392 -11.98 -36.77 -22.28
CA ILE A 392 -11.06 -36.43 -23.37
C ILE A 392 -9.83 -37.34 -23.29
N GLU A 393 -9.41 -37.88 -24.44
CA GLU A 393 -8.30 -38.82 -24.53
C GLU A 393 -7.03 -38.16 -25.09
N ARG A 394 -5.86 -38.67 -24.68
CA ARG A 394 -4.50 -38.34 -25.17
C ARG A 394 -4.26 -36.83 -25.34
N GLN A 395 -4.52 -36.08 -24.28
CA GLN A 395 -4.45 -34.63 -24.32
C GLN A 395 -3.01 -34.13 -24.26
N THR A 396 -2.68 -33.19 -25.15
CA THR A 396 -1.42 -32.44 -25.08
C THR A 396 -1.59 -31.26 -24.12
N ILE A 397 -0.73 -31.18 -23.12
CA ILE A 397 -0.65 -30.04 -22.21
C ILE A 397 -0.15 -28.82 -22.98
N MET A 398 -0.92 -27.73 -22.94
CA MET A 398 -0.66 -26.51 -23.69
C MET A 398 0.23 -25.57 -22.89
N ASP A 399 -0.18 -25.27 -21.66
CA ASP A 399 0.54 -24.43 -20.72
C ASP A 399 0.17 -24.79 -19.27
N TRP A 400 0.98 -24.32 -18.35
CA TRP A 400 0.72 -24.42 -16.92
C TRP A 400 1.23 -23.19 -16.17
N VAL A 401 0.49 -22.80 -15.13
CA VAL A 401 0.70 -21.52 -14.44
C VAL A 401 1.83 -21.64 -13.41
N ARG A 402 3.07 -21.43 -13.85
CA ARG A 402 4.29 -21.50 -13.01
C ARG A 402 4.28 -20.55 -11.80
N ALA A 403 3.62 -19.41 -11.93
CA ALA A 403 3.53 -18.40 -10.87
C ALA A 403 2.59 -18.82 -9.72
N HIS A 404 1.70 -19.78 -9.94
CA HIS A 404 0.74 -20.19 -8.91
C HIS A 404 1.43 -20.97 -7.78
N PRO A 405 1.11 -20.74 -6.49
CA PRO A 405 1.76 -21.44 -5.37
C PRO A 405 1.73 -22.97 -5.46
N VAL A 406 0.63 -23.54 -6.00
CA VAL A 406 0.48 -24.99 -6.23
C VAL A 406 1.51 -25.55 -7.22
N MET A 407 1.99 -24.71 -8.15
CA MET A 407 2.86 -25.12 -9.26
C MET A 407 4.34 -24.82 -9.03
N ARG A 408 4.73 -24.38 -7.82
CA ARG A 408 6.13 -24.08 -7.47
C ARG A 408 7.01 -25.31 -7.64
N HIS A 409 8.04 -25.18 -8.49
CA HIS A 409 8.98 -26.27 -8.85
C HIS A 409 8.30 -27.48 -9.51
N VAL A 410 7.08 -27.33 -10.03
CA VAL A 410 6.37 -28.40 -10.73
C VAL A 410 6.51 -28.20 -12.23
N GLU A 411 6.99 -29.23 -12.93
CA GLU A 411 7.13 -29.25 -14.39
C GLU A 411 6.18 -30.27 -15.01
N PHE A 412 5.37 -29.82 -15.97
CA PHE A 412 4.35 -30.64 -16.65
C PHE A 412 4.67 -30.96 -18.11
N ALA A 413 5.80 -30.47 -18.66
CA ALA A 413 6.14 -30.58 -20.07
C ALA A 413 6.13 -32.00 -20.65
N LYS A 414 6.41 -33.01 -19.80
CA LYS A 414 6.60 -34.42 -20.19
C LYS A 414 5.57 -35.37 -19.57
N VAL A 415 4.54 -34.84 -18.93
CA VAL A 415 3.49 -35.66 -18.32
C VAL A 415 2.54 -36.15 -19.41
N ALA A 416 2.36 -37.46 -19.49
CA ALA A 416 1.45 -38.10 -20.43
C ALA A 416 0.13 -38.44 -19.71
N ILE A 417 -0.98 -37.96 -20.25
CA ILE A 417 -2.33 -38.18 -19.71
C ILE A 417 -3.15 -38.88 -20.77
N GLU A 418 -3.53 -40.13 -20.49
CA GLU A 418 -4.29 -40.94 -21.43
C GLU A 418 -5.76 -40.52 -21.46
N ASP A 419 -6.33 -40.17 -20.30
CA ASP A 419 -7.77 -39.95 -20.13
C ASP A 419 -8.03 -38.92 -19.01
N ALA A 420 -8.85 -37.91 -19.30
CA ALA A 420 -9.20 -36.84 -18.36
C ALA A 420 -10.67 -36.41 -18.51
N MET A 421 -11.27 -35.90 -17.44
CA MET A 421 -12.57 -35.26 -17.47
C MET A 421 -12.51 -33.94 -18.24
N ARG A 422 -13.46 -33.75 -19.14
CA ARG A 422 -13.71 -32.47 -19.78
C ARG A 422 -14.63 -31.66 -18.89
N ILE A 423 -14.13 -30.57 -18.30
CA ILE A 423 -14.92 -29.73 -17.41
C ILE A 423 -15.13 -28.32 -17.98
N ARG A 424 -16.28 -27.72 -17.64
CA ARG A 424 -16.56 -26.30 -17.76
C ARG A 424 -16.71 -25.72 -16.36
N PRO A 425 -15.75 -24.90 -15.90
CA PRO A 425 -15.89 -24.18 -14.64
C PRO A 425 -17.06 -23.19 -14.70
N LEU A 426 -17.94 -23.21 -13.70
CA LEU A 426 -19.08 -22.30 -13.56
C LEU A 426 -18.82 -21.16 -12.56
N ALA A 427 -17.77 -21.27 -11.75
CA ALA A 427 -17.36 -20.26 -10.76
C ALA A 427 -16.00 -19.65 -11.09
N ALA A 428 -15.68 -18.56 -10.38
CA ALA A 428 -14.37 -17.95 -10.44
C ALA A 428 -13.29 -18.89 -9.87
N GLY A 429 -12.20 -19.01 -10.60
CA GLY A 429 -11.07 -19.87 -10.26
C GLY A 429 -10.01 -19.75 -11.34
N ARG A 430 -8.92 -20.51 -11.20
CA ARG A 430 -7.79 -20.45 -12.12
C ARG A 430 -7.45 -21.84 -12.67
N PRO A 431 -7.43 -22.01 -14.00
CA PRO A 431 -6.84 -23.21 -14.58
C PRO A 431 -5.33 -23.21 -14.30
N LEU A 432 -4.83 -24.29 -13.69
CA LEU A 432 -3.41 -24.45 -13.36
C LEU A 432 -2.65 -25.19 -14.46
N VAL A 433 -3.30 -26.18 -15.08
CA VAL A 433 -2.79 -26.93 -16.23
C VAL A 433 -3.88 -26.96 -17.28
N GLU A 434 -3.58 -26.48 -18.47
CA GLU A 434 -4.53 -26.38 -19.58
C GLU A 434 -4.17 -27.36 -20.71
N ALA A 435 -5.20 -27.97 -21.28
CA ALA A 435 -5.14 -28.75 -22.51
C ALA A 435 -6.13 -28.19 -23.54
N VAL A 436 -6.05 -28.67 -24.79
CA VAL A 436 -6.95 -28.28 -25.88
C VAL A 436 -8.42 -28.53 -25.51
N GLY A 437 -8.73 -29.62 -24.79
CA GLY A 437 -10.08 -29.96 -24.38
C GLY A 437 -10.63 -29.16 -23.19
N GLY A 438 -9.81 -28.36 -22.51
CA GLY A 438 -10.16 -27.63 -21.28
C GLY A 438 -9.11 -27.79 -20.17
N PRO A 439 -9.38 -27.27 -18.96
CA PRO A 439 -8.44 -27.37 -17.85
C PRO A 439 -8.37 -28.79 -17.29
N LEU A 440 -7.14 -29.29 -17.15
CA LEU A 440 -6.85 -30.60 -16.56
C LEU A 440 -6.65 -30.52 -15.04
N ILE A 441 -6.06 -29.41 -14.59
CA ILE A 441 -5.97 -29.07 -13.17
C ILE A 441 -6.54 -27.68 -12.98
N TYR A 442 -7.46 -27.53 -12.02
CA TYR A 442 -8.18 -26.29 -11.79
C TYR A 442 -8.17 -25.92 -10.30
N ALA A 443 -7.79 -24.70 -9.97
CA ALA A 443 -7.86 -24.13 -8.64
C ALA A 443 -9.17 -23.35 -8.48
N LEU A 444 -10.05 -23.82 -7.61
CA LEU A 444 -11.32 -23.18 -7.28
C LEU A 444 -11.16 -22.30 -6.03
N GLU A 445 -11.64 -21.06 -6.10
CA GLU A 445 -11.68 -20.13 -4.96
C GLU A 445 -13.06 -19.47 -4.87
N GLU A 446 -13.96 -20.05 -4.07
CA GLU A 446 -15.24 -19.49 -3.64
C GLU A 446 -15.10 -18.86 -2.24
N PRO A 447 -16.00 -17.96 -1.81
CA PRO A 447 -15.92 -17.31 -0.49
C PRO A 447 -15.86 -18.27 0.71
N ASP A 448 -16.48 -19.45 0.59
CA ASP A 448 -16.61 -20.47 1.63
C ASP A 448 -15.99 -21.82 1.22
N ARG A 449 -15.39 -21.91 0.03
CA ARG A 449 -14.78 -23.14 -0.49
C ARG A 449 -13.51 -22.88 -1.28
N LYS A 450 -12.45 -23.63 -0.95
CA LYS A 450 -11.19 -23.62 -1.69
C LYS A 450 -10.87 -25.04 -2.13
N ALA A 451 -10.60 -25.25 -3.42
CA ALA A 451 -10.31 -26.60 -3.88
C ALA A 451 -9.29 -26.67 -5.01
N VAL A 452 -8.58 -27.80 -5.10
CA VAL A 452 -7.78 -28.17 -6.27
C VAL A 452 -8.45 -29.37 -6.92
N PHE A 453 -8.86 -29.21 -8.17
CA PHE A 453 -9.39 -30.28 -8.99
C PHE A 453 -8.28 -30.81 -9.89
N VAL A 454 -8.08 -32.13 -9.88
CA VAL A 454 -7.21 -32.90 -10.77
C VAL A 454 -8.11 -33.82 -11.58
N GLY A 455 -8.33 -33.48 -12.84
CA GLY A 455 -9.39 -34.07 -13.66
C GLY A 455 -9.09 -35.42 -14.29
N PHE A 456 -7.92 -36.00 -14.06
CA PHE A 456 -7.51 -37.27 -14.67
C PHE A 456 -7.26 -38.34 -13.62
N ASP A 457 -7.42 -39.60 -14.05
CA ASP A 457 -7.16 -40.77 -13.23
C ASP A 457 -5.65 -40.98 -13.08
N LEU A 458 -5.17 -41.07 -11.83
CA LEU A 458 -3.75 -41.28 -11.52
C LEU A 458 -3.22 -42.64 -12.01
N PHE A 459 -4.08 -43.62 -12.28
CA PHE A 459 -3.69 -44.90 -12.86
C PHE A 459 -3.57 -44.86 -14.40
N LYS A 460 -4.07 -43.81 -15.06
CA LYS A 460 -4.02 -43.61 -16.53
C LYS A 460 -3.09 -42.47 -16.94
N THR A 461 -2.01 -42.29 -16.19
CA THR A 461 -0.98 -41.28 -16.44
C THR A 461 0.34 -41.73 -15.83
N ASP A 462 1.46 -41.24 -16.38
CA ASP A 462 2.77 -41.42 -15.77
C ASP A 462 3.03 -40.43 -14.61
N PHE A 463 2.06 -39.56 -14.30
CA PHE A 463 2.20 -38.49 -13.32
C PHE A 463 2.69 -38.97 -11.94
N PRO A 464 2.15 -40.04 -11.32
CA PRO A 464 2.64 -40.53 -10.03
C PRO A 464 4.11 -40.99 -10.01
N LEU A 465 4.68 -41.27 -11.19
CA LEU A 465 6.08 -41.70 -11.36
C LEU A 465 7.04 -40.52 -11.54
N ARG A 466 6.53 -39.29 -11.59
CA ARG A 466 7.31 -38.07 -11.76
C ARG A 466 7.51 -37.36 -10.42
N VAL A 467 8.63 -36.65 -10.29
CA VAL A 467 8.90 -35.76 -9.13
C VAL A 467 7.81 -34.69 -8.96
N ALA A 468 7.15 -34.30 -10.05
CA ALA A 468 6.04 -33.35 -10.06
C ALA A 468 4.85 -33.77 -9.15
N PHE A 469 4.58 -35.07 -8.99
CA PHE A 469 3.42 -35.56 -8.22
C PHE A 469 3.51 -35.28 -6.71
N PRO A 470 4.57 -35.70 -5.98
CA PRO A 470 4.69 -35.35 -4.56
C PRO A 470 4.78 -33.84 -4.32
N LEU A 471 5.39 -33.10 -5.26
CA LEU A 471 5.50 -31.64 -5.16
C LEU A 471 4.13 -30.96 -5.29
N ILE A 472 3.30 -31.33 -6.28
CA ILE A 472 1.99 -30.70 -6.45
C ILE A 472 1.07 -30.98 -5.27
N LEU A 473 1.13 -32.19 -4.69
CA LEU A 473 0.29 -32.55 -3.55
C LEU A 473 0.68 -31.75 -2.31
N SER A 474 1.98 -31.69 -1.99
CA SER A 474 2.50 -30.89 -0.89
C SER A 474 2.21 -29.39 -1.08
N ASN A 475 2.41 -28.85 -2.29
CA ASN A 475 2.07 -27.46 -2.59
C ASN A 475 0.56 -27.19 -2.52
N SER A 476 -0.29 -28.15 -2.91
CA SER A 476 -1.76 -28.05 -2.81
C SER A 476 -2.21 -28.00 -1.36
N LEU A 477 -1.69 -28.87 -0.50
CA LEU A 477 -1.98 -28.83 0.94
C LEU A 477 -1.58 -27.48 1.56
N ARG A 478 -0.39 -26.96 1.22
CA ARG A 478 0.07 -25.64 1.66
C ARG A 478 -0.83 -24.50 1.18
N TRP A 479 -1.30 -24.56 -0.07
CA TRP A 479 -2.17 -23.54 -0.64
C TRP A 479 -3.60 -23.60 -0.08
N LEU A 480 -4.10 -24.80 0.22
CA LEU A 480 -5.42 -25.02 0.84
C LEU A 480 -5.43 -24.64 2.31
N HIS A 481 -4.33 -24.88 3.04
CA HIS A 481 -4.15 -24.53 4.44
C HIS A 481 -3.01 -23.49 4.63
N PRO A 482 -3.20 -22.23 4.18
CA PRO A 482 -2.15 -21.22 4.22
C PRO A 482 -1.75 -20.81 5.65
N ALA A 483 -2.64 -20.98 6.63
CA ALA A 483 -2.40 -20.63 8.03
C ALA A 483 -1.35 -21.53 8.74
N GLY A 484 -0.90 -22.61 8.10
CA GLY A 484 -0.03 -23.59 8.74
C GLY A 484 1.46 -23.27 8.71
N LEU A 485 1.96 -22.44 7.78
CA LEU A 485 3.38 -22.53 7.41
C LEU A 485 4.11 -21.23 7.00
N ASP A 486 3.41 -20.16 6.63
CA ASP A 486 4.09 -18.92 6.23
C ASP A 486 4.38 -18.01 7.43
N HIS A 487 5.52 -18.25 8.09
CA HIS A 487 6.08 -17.40 9.15
C HIS A 487 6.20 -15.93 8.71
N ALA A 488 6.37 -15.69 7.40
CA ALA A 488 6.41 -14.36 6.79
C ALA A 488 5.10 -13.57 6.96
N SER A 489 3.95 -14.24 7.06
CA SER A 489 2.65 -13.55 7.26
C SER A 489 2.45 -13.03 8.69
N LEU A 490 3.24 -13.53 9.64
CA LEU A 490 3.20 -13.13 11.05
C LEU A 490 4.32 -12.15 11.40
N GLN A 491 5.06 -11.66 10.41
CA GLN A 491 6.13 -10.70 10.57
C GLN A 491 5.97 -9.58 9.53
N LEU A 492 5.47 -8.44 9.99
CA LEU A 492 5.13 -7.29 9.14
C LEU A 492 6.09 -6.13 9.40
N ALA A 493 6.26 -5.28 8.39
CA ALA A 493 6.88 -3.98 8.60
C ALA A 493 5.88 -3.01 9.26
N ALA A 494 6.36 -2.12 10.10
CA ALA A 494 5.54 -1.10 10.73
C ALA A 494 4.83 -0.23 9.67
N GLY A 495 3.54 0.01 9.88
CA GLY A 495 2.64 0.70 8.94
C GLY A 495 2.04 -0.18 7.84
N GLN A 496 2.41 -1.45 7.73
CA GLN A 496 1.65 -2.42 6.93
C GLN A 496 0.40 -2.87 7.70
N PRO A 497 -0.77 -2.97 7.05
CA PRO A 497 -1.97 -3.47 7.72
C PRO A 497 -1.86 -4.97 8.02
N ILE A 498 -2.36 -5.38 9.19
CA ILE A 498 -2.55 -6.79 9.52
C ILE A 498 -3.76 -7.29 8.74
N LEU A 499 -3.52 -8.17 7.77
CA LEU A 499 -4.52 -8.83 6.95
C LEU A 499 -4.39 -10.34 7.15
N LEU A 500 -5.16 -10.90 8.08
CA LEU A 500 -5.07 -12.31 8.43
C LEU A 500 -6.40 -13.05 8.22
N PRO A 501 -6.38 -14.25 7.62
CA PRO A 501 -7.58 -15.07 7.55
C PRO A 501 -7.96 -15.53 8.96
N VAL A 502 -9.25 -15.45 9.27
CA VAL A 502 -9.83 -15.95 10.52
C VAL A 502 -10.74 -17.15 10.23
N GLU A 503 -10.97 -17.96 11.25
CA GLU A 503 -11.87 -19.11 11.12
C GLU A 503 -13.30 -18.70 10.72
N HIS A 504 -13.98 -19.62 10.05
CA HIS A 504 -15.35 -19.41 9.61
C HIS A 504 -16.30 -19.14 10.79
N GLY A 505 -17.19 -18.16 10.63
CA GLY A 505 -18.17 -17.77 11.66
C GLY A 505 -17.73 -16.66 12.62
N ILE A 506 -16.52 -16.10 12.49
CA ILE A 506 -16.04 -14.98 13.30
C ILE A 506 -16.36 -13.64 12.62
N SER A 507 -17.09 -12.76 13.29
CA SER A 507 -17.48 -11.44 12.76
C SER A 507 -16.67 -10.26 13.33
N ALA A 508 -16.02 -10.44 14.49
CA ALA A 508 -15.18 -9.43 15.11
C ALA A 508 -13.98 -10.07 15.84
N VAL A 509 -12.85 -9.38 15.85
CA VAL A 509 -11.62 -9.79 16.53
C VAL A 509 -11.18 -8.65 17.45
N THR A 510 -10.70 -8.97 18.65
CA THR A 510 -10.10 -7.96 19.53
C THR A 510 -8.60 -7.97 19.33
N VAL A 511 -8.04 -6.85 18.88
CA VAL A 511 -6.61 -6.65 18.67
C VAL A 511 -6.05 -5.89 19.87
N THR A 512 -5.02 -6.44 20.51
CA THR A 512 -4.26 -5.77 21.58
C THR A 512 -2.94 -5.29 21.01
N THR A 513 -2.69 -3.98 21.09
CA THR A 513 -1.44 -3.35 20.63
C THR A 513 -0.28 -3.64 21.59
N PRO A 514 0.98 -3.43 21.18
CA PRO A 514 2.15 -3.54 22.07
C PRO A 514 2.04 -2.64 23.31
N SER A 515 1.44 -1.45 23.19
CA SER A 515 1.13 -0.56 24.31
C SER A 515 0.02 -1.03 25.26
N GLY A 516 -0.64 -2.16 24.97
CA GLY A 516 -1.73 -2.72 25.80
C GLY A 516 -3.11 -2.16 25.50
N ARG A 517 -3.28 -1.35 24.44
CA ARG A 517 -4.58 -0.83 24.01
C ARG A 517 -5.35 -1.92 23.27
N SER A 518 -6.60 -2.16 23.65
CA SER A 518 -7.49 -3.10 22.96
C SER A 518 -8.43 -2.38 21.99
N VAL A 519 -8.40 -2.78 20.72
CA VAL A 519 -9.22 -2.22 19.64
C VAL A 519 -10.00 -3.36 18.97
N LYS A 520 -11.29 -3.15 18.69
CA LYS A 520 -12.08 -4.13 17.93
C LYS A 520 -11.81 -3.96 16.43
N ALA A 521 -11.28 -5.00 15.80
CA ALA A 521 -11.12 -5.08 14.36
C ALA A 521 -12.32 -5.82 13.73
N LEU A 522 -12.78 -5.31 12.59
CA LEU A 522 -13.87 -5.90 11.83
C LEU A 522 -13.33 -7.03 10.94
N VAL A 523 -14.11 -8.11 10.84
CA VAL A 523 -13.84 -9.20 9.89
C VAL A 523 -14.71 -8.98 8.66
N THR A 524 -14.07 -8.93 7.49
CA THR A 524 -14.76 -8.81 6.21
C THR A 524 -14.32 -9.96 5.31
N ARG A 525 -15.28 -10.77 4.82
CA ARG A 525 -15.02 -11.95 3.98
C ARG A 525 -13.99 -12.93 4.59
N GLY A 526 -14.10 -13.17 5.91
CA GLY A 526 -13.22 -14.09 6.62
C GLY A 526 -11.78 -13.59 6.83
N VAL A 527 -11.51 -12.31 6.60
CA VAL A 527 -10.21 -11.67 6.84
C VAL A 527 -10.36 -10.55 7.87
N VAL A 528 -9.53 -10.55 8.90
CA VAL A 528 -9.41 -9.42 9.83
C VAL A 528 -8.55 -8.34 9.18
N SER A 529 -9.02 -7.09 9.21
CA SER A 529 -8.27 -5.92 8.74
C SER A 529 -7.99 -4.99 9.91
N PHE A 530 -6.71 -4.73 10.18
CA PHE A 530 -6.28 -3.80 11.21
C PHE A 530 -5.11 -2.94 10.71
N THR A 531 -5.26 -1.62 10.74
CA THR A 531 -4.33 -0.66 10.12
C THR A 531 -3.47 0.12 11.11
N GLU A 532 -3.79 0.08 12.41
CA GLU A 532 -3.08 0.85 13.44
C GLU A 532 -1.80 0.13 13.89
N THR A 533 -0.87 -0.10 12.96
CA THR A 533 0.41 -0.81 13.16
C THR A 533 1.60 0.15 13.33
N GLY A 534 1.37 1.28 14.00
CA GLY A 534 2.35 2.35 14.21
C GLY A 534 3.34 2.14 15.37
N GLU A 535 3.20 1.05 16.12
CA GLU A 535 4.07 0.68 17.23
C GLU A 535 4.84 -0.60 16.89
N VAL A 536 6.14 -0.63 17.15
CA VAL A 536 6.95 -1.85 17.04
C VAL A 536 6.66 -2.78 18.21
N GLY A 537 6.41 -4.05 17.93
CA GLY A 537 6.08 -5.03 18.95
C GLY A 537 5.20 -6.17 18.46
N VAL A 538 4.64 -6.91 19.42
CA VAL A 538 3.73 -8.03 19.16
C VAL A 538 2.30 -7.61 19.36
N TYR A 539 1.50 -7.73 18.29
CA TYR A 539 0.06 -7.52 18.31
C TYR A 539 -0.62 -8.85 18.58
N THR A 540 -1.56 -8.88 19.52
CA THR A 540 -2.31 -10.09 19.88
C THR A 540 -3.75 -9.98 19.42
N LEU A 541 -4.15 -10.87 18.51
CA LEU A 541 -5.50 -10.99 17.97
C LEU A 541 -6.24 -12.09 18.74
N ALA A 542 -7.19 -11.70 19.58
CA ALA A 542 -8.03 -12.62 20.34
C ALA A 542 -9.35 -12.89 19.62
N THR A 543 -9.65 -14.17 19.42
CA THR A 543 -10.92 -14.69 18.93
C THR A 543 -11.58 -15.56 20.00
N GLY A 544 -12.87 -15.87 19.86
CA GLY A 544 -13.58 -16.76 20.80
C GLY A 544 -13.05 -18.21 20.86
N LYS A 545 -12.16 -18.60 19.92
CA LYS A 545 -11.61 -19.96 19.83
C LYS A 545 -10.08 -20.03 20.03
N GLY A 546 -9.40 -18.88 20.12
CA GLY A 546 -7.95 -18.84 20.28
C GLY A 546 -7.34 -17.45 20.11
N GLN A 547 -6.04 -17.35 20.36
CA GLN A 547 -5.25 -16.14 20.18
C GLN A 547 -4.19 -16.35 19.09
N MET A 548 -3.99 -15.33 18.26
CA MET A 548 -2.94 -15.27 17.27
C MET A 548 -2.04 -14.07 17.56
N ARG A 549 -0.74 -14.22 17.35
CA ARG A 549 0.25 -13.15 17.55
C ARG A 549 0.87 -12.75 16.22
N VAL A 550 1.13 -11.47 16.04
CA VAL A 550 1.79 -10.90 14.86
C VAL A 550 2.90 -9.98 15.32
N ALA A 551 4.10 -10.16 14.80
CA ALA A 551 5.22 -9.26 15.02
C ALA A 551 5.19 -8.13 13.99
N VAL A 552 5.33 -6.90 14.47
CA VAL A 552 5.47 -5.70 13.63
C VAL A 552 6.79 -5.03 14.00
N ASN A 553 7.63 -4.74 12.99
CA ASN A 553 8.99 -4.25 13.19
C ASN A 553 9.31 -3.07 12.29
N LEU A 554 10.22 -2.19 12.73
CA LEU A 554 10.67 -1.06 11.92
C LEU A 554 11.47 -1.53 10.70
N MET A 555 12.53 -2.34 10.92
CA MET A 555 13.37 -2.97 9.88
C MET A 555 13.75 -2.05 8.71
N SER A 556 14.02 -0.78 9.01
CA SER A 556 14.33 0.24 8.01
C SER A 556 15.73 0.77 8.25
N ALA A 557 16.63 0.49 7.31
CA ALA A 557 17.98 1.04 7.30
C ALA A 557 18.00 2.57 7.09
N GLU A 558 16.92 3.13 6.54
CA GLU A 558 16.79 4.57 6.28
C GLU A 558 16.43 5.31 7.56
N GLU A 559 15.48 4.78 8.34
CA GLU A 559 15.07 5.36 9.64
C GLU A 559 16.13 5.14 10.73
N SER A 560 16.94 4.08 10.61
CA SER A 560 18.06 3.81 11.52
C SER A 560 19.27 4.71 11.24
N ASP A 561 19.35 5.32 10.05
CA ASP A 561 20.40 6.28 9.69
C ASP A 561 20.00 7.69 10.15
N LEU A 562 20.38 8.05 11.37
CA LEU A 562 20.02 9.33 11.98
C LEU A 562 20.88 10.51 11.51
N ALA A 563 21.77 10.33 10.52
CA ALA A 563 22.63 11.38 10.01
C ALA A 563 21.79 12.53 9.43
N PRO A 564 21.89 13.77 9.97
CA PRO A 564 21.15 14.90 9.43
C PRO A 564 21.51 15.10 7.96
N ARG A 565 20.52 15.04 7.07
CA ARG A 565 20.74 15.24 5.64
C ARG A 565 20.57 16.72 5.27
N PRO A 566 21.35 17.25 4.33
CA PRO A 566 21.17 18.63 3.88
C PRO A 566 19.78 18.78 3.26
N LEU A 567 18.96 19.63 3.86
CA LEU A 567 17.64 19.95 3.34
C LEU A 567 17.79 20.74 2.02
N PRO A 568 16.84 20.61 1.10
CA PRO A 568 16.82 21.43 -0.10
C PRO A 568 16.89 22.91 0.25
N ALA A 569 17.67 23.68 -0.52
CA ALA A 569 17.70 25.12 -0.36
C ALA A 569 16.27 25.65 -0.51
N SER A 570 15.70 26.16 0.58
CA SER A 570 14.47 26.94 0.49
C SER A 570 14.81 28.16 -0.38
N ALA A 571 14.00 28.42 -1.41
CA ALA A 571 14.24 29.58 -2.28
C ALA A 571 14.46 30.82 -1.40
N ALA A 572 15.66 31.39 -1.45
CA ALA A 572 16.10 32.54 -0.68
C ALA A 572 15.44 33.81 -1.23
N GLY A 573 14.12 33.84 -1.12
CA GLY A 573 13.29 35.01 -1.17
C GLY A 573 12.34 34.86 -0.01
N GLY A 574 12.55 35.64 1.06
CA GLY A 574 11.41 36.07 1.88
C GLY A 574 10.34 36.64 0.95
N PRO A 575 9.05 36.66 1.35
CA PRO A 575 7.95 36.97 0.43
C PRO A 575 8.36 38.18 -0.41
N ALA A 576 8.57 37.99 -1.72
CA ALA A 576 8.70 39.11 -2.64
C ALA A 576 7.42 39.90 -2.39
N GLY A 577 7.57 41.08 -1.74
CA GLY A 577 6.49 41.77 -1.03
C GLY A 577 5.21 41.61 -1.81
N SER A 578 4.33 40.72 -1.34
CA SER A 578 3.21 40.28 -2.16
C SER A 578 2.42 41.53 -2.48
N ALA A 579 2.26 41.85 -3.78
CA ALA A 579 1.62 43.08 -4.20
C ALA A 579 0.32 43.25 -3.38
N PRO A 580 0.17 44.37 -2.67
CA PRO A 580 -0.89 44.50 -1.69
C PRO A 580 -2.23 44.35 -2.42
N VAL A 581 -3.09 43.51 -1.86
CA VAL A 581 -4.40 43.22 -2.47
C VAL A 581 -5.43 44.18 -1.89
N PRO A 582 -6.43 44.57 -2.69
CA PRO A 582 -7.61 45.26 -2.17
C PRO A 582 -8.33 44.39 -1.12
N ILE A 583 -8.14 44.70 0.17
CA ILE A 583 -8.89 44.11 1.28
C ILE A 583 -9.97 45.10 1.69
N GLN A 584 -11.20 44.61 1.84
CA GLN A 584 -12.30 45.44 2.36
C GLN A 584 -12.24 45.47 3.88
N ARG A 585 -11.86 46.62 4.45
CA ARG A 585 -11.92 46.87 5.90
C ARG A 585 -13.24 47.57 6.22
N GLU A 586 -14.05 46.93 7.04
CA GLU A 586 -15.31 47.49 7.50
C GLU A 586 -15.08 48.52 8.61
N LEU A 587 -15.73 49.67 8.49
CA LEU A 587 -15.62 50.79 9.42
C LEU A 587 -16.79 50.87 10.40
N TRP A 588 -17.77 49.96 10.31
CA TRP A 588 -18.93 49.97 11.21
C TRP A 588 -18.58 49.96 12.70
N PRO A 589 -17.49 49.32 13.20
CA PRO A 589 -17.19 49.35 14.63
C PRO A 589 -16.88 50.77 15.12
N VAL A 590 -16.23 51.59 14.29
CA VAL A 590 -15.93 53.01 14.62
C VAL A 590 -17.22 53.79 14.80
N PHE A 591 -18.20 53.56 13.93
CA PHE A 591 -19.51 54.21 14.02
C PHE A 591 -20.36 53.70 15.19
N VAL A 592 -20.24 52.43 15.58
CA VAL A 592 -20.87 51.90 16.81
C VAL A 592 -20.24 52.49 18.06
N VAL A 593 -18.91 52.61 18.11
CA VAL A 593 -18.20 53.30 19.21
C VAL A 593 -18.62 54.77 19.29
N LEU A 594 -18.69 55.46 18.15
CA LEU A 594 -19.17 56.84 18.07
C LEU A 594 -20.61 56.96 18.58
N ALA A 595 -21.51 56.06 18.17
CA ALA A 595 -22.88 56.02 18.66
C ALA A 595 -22.96 55.77 20.18
N ALA A 596 -22.16 54.83 20.70
CA ALA A 596 -22.09 54.54 22.12
C ALA A 596 -21.59 55.75 22.93
N LEU A 597 -20.57 56.47 22.45
CA LEU A 597 -20.07 57.70 23.06
C LEU A 597 -21.11 58.82 23.04
N LEU A 598 -21.81 59.01 21.92
CA LEU A 598 -22.87 60.01 21.78
C LEU A 598 -24.05 59.71 22.72
N LEU A 599 -24.45 58.45 22.85
CA LEU A 599 -25.50 58.01 23.78
C LEU A 599 -25.06 58.09 25.25
N ALA A 600 -23.80 57.80 25.56
CA ALA A 600 -23.25 57.97 26.90
C ALA A 600 -23.22 59.46 27.29
N LEU A 601 -22.81 60.34 26.37
CA LEU A 601 -22.82 61.78 26.56
C LEU A 601 -24.25 62.33 26.71
N GLU A 602 -25.19 61.87 25.89
CA GLU A 602 -26.62 62.19 26.01
C GLU A 602 -27.17 61.76 27.38
N GLY A 603 -26.87 60.53 27.80
CA GLY A 603 -27.27 60.00 29.10
C GLY A 603 -26.67 60.79 30.28
N LEU A 604 -25.40 61.21 30.17
CA LEU A 604 -24.74 62.03 31.18
C LEU A 604 -25.36 63.43 31.27
N LEU A 605 -25.63 64.09 30.13
CA LEU A 605 -26.30 65.38 30.09
C LEU A 605 -27.75 65.29 30.60
N TYR A 606 -28.45 64.20 30.31
CA TYR A 606 -29.77 63.91 30.86
C TYR A 606 -29.72 63.77 32.38
N TRP A 607 -28.76 63.00 32.89
CA TRP A 607 -28.54 62.79 34.32
C TRP A 607 -28.24 64.11 35.05
N ARG A 608 -27.33 64.93 34.49
CA ARG A 608 -26.99 66.27 35.04
C ARG A 608 -28.19 67.22 35.06
N ARG A 609 -28.99 67.24 33.98
CA ARG A 609 -30.20 68.07 33.87
C ARG A 609 -31.27 67.71 34.89
N GLN A 610 -31.42 66.42 35.20
CA GLN A 610 -32.49 65.96 36.09
C GLN A 610 -32.16 66.11 37.58
N CYS A 611 -30.88 66.28 37.91
CA CYS A 611 -30.41 66.33 39.29
C CYS A 611 -29.80 67.68 39.69
N ALA A 612 -30.15 68.75 38.97
CA ALA A 612 -29.68 70.12 39.23
C ALA A 612 -28.14 70.18 39.39
N GLU A 613 -27.43 69.55 38.46
CA GLU A 613 -25.96 69.44 38.40
C GLU A 613 -25.28 68.60 39.49
N ARG A 614 -26.04 68.06 40.46
CA ARG A 614 -25.52 67.09 41.43
C ARG A 614 -25.67 65.67 40.88
N LEU A 615 -24.60 64.88 40.79
CA LEU A 615 -24.63 63.50 40.28
C LEU A 615 -25.25 62.51 41.29
N VAL A 616 -26.52 62.73 41.64
CA VAL A 616 -27.32 61.88 42.55
C VAL A 616 -28.37 61.12 41.75
N LEU A 617 -28.92 60.03 42.27
CA LEU A 617 -30.01 59.29 41.62
C LEU A 617 -31.26 60.18 41.46
N PRO A 618 -31.91 60.20 40.27
CA PRO A 618 -33.13 60.97 40.06
C PRO A 618 -34.23 60.59 41.06
N VAL A 619 -35.01 61.57 41.53
CA VAL A 619 -36.08 61.34 42.53
C VAL A 619 -37.29 60.64 41.91
N SER A 620 -37.60 60.90 40.64
CA SER A 620 -38.72 60.27 39.91
C SER A 620 -38.39 58.86 39.46
N ARG A 621 -39.33 57.92 39.68
CA ARG A 621 -39.24 56.54 39.15
C ARG A 621 -39.10 56.51 37.62
N GLY A 622 -39.78 57.42 36.91
CA GLY A 622 -39.72 57.49 35.45
C GLY A 622 -38.33 57.87 34.92
N ASP A 623 -37.63 58.76 35.62
CA ASP A 623 -36.28 59.19 35.24
C ASP A 623 -35.22 58.13 35.53
N ARG A 624 -35.42 57.34 36.59
CA ARG A 624 -34.58 56.16 36.87
C ARG A 624 -34.67 55.12 35.76
N TRP A 625 -35.89 54.81 35.30
CA TRP A 625 -36.11 53.91 34.17
C TRP A 625 -35.51 54.46 32.88
N ALA A 626 -35.66 55.76 32.63
CA ALA A 626 -35.11 56.40 31.43
C ALA A 626 -33.56 56.41 31.42
N LEU A 627 -32.90 56.52 32.58
CA LEU A 627 -31.45 56.39 32.70
C LEU A 627 -31.00 54.93 32.57
N ALA A 628 -31.73 53.99 33.18
CA ALA A 628 -31.45 52.56 33.10
C ALA A 628 -31.55 52.02 31.67
N LEU A 629 -32.58 52.41 30.91
CA LEU A 629 -32.76 52.00 29.51
C LEU A 629 -31.63 52.53 28.61
N ARG A 630 -31.15 53.76 28.85
CA ARG A 630 -29.98 54.32 28.13
C ARG A 630 -28.69 53.58 28.48
N GLY A 631 -28.48 53.30 29.76
CA GLY A 631 -27.35 52.47 30.21
C GLY A 631 -27.38 51.08 29.56
N ALA A 632 -28.54 50.43 29.56
CA ALA A 632 -28.73 49.14 28.91
C ALA A 632 -28.45 49.20 27.40
N LEU A 633 -28.87 50.26 26.71
CA LEU A 633 -28.59 50.45 25.28
C LEU A 633 -27.08 50.55 25.00
N VAL A 634 -26.33 51.30 25.82
CA VAL A 634 -24.86 51.38 25.68
C VAL A 634 -24.22 50.02 25.94
N VAL A 635 -24.67 49.28 26.97
CA VAL A 635 -24.17 47.92 27.25
C VAL A 635 -24.44 46.97 26.08
N VAL A 636 -25.62 47.02 25.46
CA VAL A 636 -25.94 46.21 24.27
C VAL A 636 -25.02 46.55 23.08
N LEU A 637 -24.73 47.83 22.85
CA LEU A 637 -23.78 48.24 21.81
C LEU A 637 -22.36 47.73 22.09
N CYS A 638 -21.91 47.78 23.34
CA CYS A 638 -20.63 47.21 23.76
C CYS A 638 -20.58 45.67 23.57
N LEU A 639 -21.66 44.96 23.90
CA LEU A 639 -21.79 43.53 23.62
C LEU A 639 -21.78 43.22 22.12
N GLY A 640 -22.37 44.09 21.29
CA GLY A 640 -22.30 43.98 19.83
C GLY A 640 -20.87 44.08 19.28
N LEU A 641 -20.01 44.90 19.90
CA LEU A 641 -18.59 45.01 19.54
C LEU A 641 -17.79 43.75 19.87
N LEU A 642 -18.23 42.96 20.86
CA LEU A 642 -17.61 41.68 21.25
C LEU A 642 -17.92 40.53 20.28
N ARG A 643 -18.78 40.74 19.28
CA ARG A 643 -19.15 39.75 18.23
C ARG A 643 -19.48 38.35 18.80
N PRO A 644 -20.46 38.23 19.70
CA PRO A 644 -20.87 36.92 20.20
C PRO A 644 -21.31 36.01 19.04
N THR A 645 -20.74 34.80 18.97
CA THR A 645 -21.10 33.80 17.96
C THR A 645 -22.15 32.85 18.53
N LEU A 646 -23.26 32.71 17.82
CA LEU A 646 -24.29 31.71 18.13
C LEU A 646 -24.14 30.55 17.13
N PRO A 647 -23.79 29.32 17.57
CA PRO A 647 -23.72 28.17 16.69
C PRO A 647 -25.12 27.90 16.11
N ARG A 648 -25.23 27.87 14.79
CA ARG A 648 -26.47 27.59 14.07
C ARG A 648 -26.39 26.19 13.48
N TRP A 649 -27.38 25.35 13.78
CA TRP A 649 -27.53 24.03 13.16
C TRP A 649 -27.94 24.24 11.71
N VAL A 650 -27.11 23.73 10.79
CA VAL A 650 -27.32 23.90 9.35
C VAL A 650 -27.29 22.50 8.73
N ASP A 651 -28.44 22.06 8.24
CA ASP A 651 -28.60 20.81 7.48
C ASP A 651 -28.18 21.07 6.02
N ARG A 652 -26.88 20.98 5.72
CA ARG A 652 -26.29 21.15 4.38
C ARG A 652 -25.43 19.95 4.05
N LEU A 653 -25.59 19.41 2.84
CA LEU A 653 -24.80 18.30 2.33
C LEU A 653 -23.67 18.81 1.41
N ASN A 654 -22.46 18.30 1.61
CA ASN A 654 -21.33 18.52 0.70
C ASN A 654 -21.03 17.21 -0.05
N VAL A 655 -21.09 17.24 -1.38
CA VAL A 655 -20.89 16.07 -2.24
C VAL A 655 -19.66 16.26 -3.13
N VAL A 656 -18.70 15.34 -3.09
CA VAL A 656 -17.55 15.36 -4.00
C VAL A 656 -17.60 14.15 -4.93
N PHE A 657 -17.58 14.41 -6.23
CA PHE A 657 -17.53 13.39 -7.27
C PHE A 657 -16.08 13.07 -7.61
N LEU A 658 -15.71 11.79 -7.57
CA LEU A 658 -14.41 11.25 -7.98
C LEU A 658 -14.58 10.55 -9.33
N LEU A 659 -13.99 11.08 -10.40
CA LEU A 659 -14.06 10.49 -11.75
C LEU A 659 -12.73 9.84 -12.12
N ASP A 660 -12.79 8.56 -12.44
CA ASP A 660 -11.66 7.77 -12.92
C ASP A 660 -11.40 8.04 -14.41
N LEU A 661 -10.19 8.51 -14.72
CA LEU A 661 -9.70 8.76 -16.08
C LEU A 661 -8.60 7.77 -16.50
N SER A 662 -8.44 6.65 -15.79
CA SER A 662 -7.47 5.60 -16.12
C SER A 662 -7.76 4.91 -17.46
N ASP A 663 -6.72 4.35 -18.08
CA ASP A 663 -6.79 3.65 -19.38
C ASP A 663 -7.73 2.43 -19.35
N SER A 664 -8.02 1.87 -18.18
CA SER A 664 -8.98 0.76 -18.03
C SER A 664 -10.45 1.20 -18.16
N VAL A 665 -10.74 2.51 -18.07
CA VAL A 665 -12.09 3.07 -18.24
C VAL A 665 -12.26 3.63 -19.65
N SER A 666 -13.15 3.03 -20.46
CA SER A 666 -13.41 3.46 -21.83
C SER A 666 -13.92 4.90 -21.93
N LEU A 667 -13.65 5.59 -23.04
CA LEU A 667 -14.13 6.97 -23.27
C LEU A 667 -15.67 7.09 -23.10
N ALA A 668 -16.41 6.08 -23.55
CA ALA A 668 -17.87 6.02 -23.38
C ALA A 668 -18.29 5.85 -21.91
N ALA A 669 -17.52 5.10 -21.11
CA ALA A 669 -17.75 4.97 -19.68
C ALA A 669 -17.41 6.27 -18.93
N ARG A 670 -16.30 6.95 -19.28
CA ARG A 670 -15.93 8.26 -18.73
C ARG A 670 -17.02 9.31 -19.00
N GLU A 671 -17.56 9.36 -20.21
CA GLU A 671 -18.65 10.29 -20.56
C GLU A 671 -19.95 9.96 -19.80
N ARG A 672 -20.28 8.67 -19.61
CA ARG A 672 -21.43 8.27 -18.77
C ARG A 672 -21.25 8.67 -17.32
N ALA A 673 -20.06 8.48 -16.76
CA ALA A 673 -19.73 8.88 -15.39
C ALA A 673 -19.89 10.39 -15.20
N TYR A 674 -19.38 11.20 -16.13
CA TYR A 674 -19.57 12.64 -16.12
C TYR A 674 -21.06 13.03 -16.18
N ARG A 675 -21.83 12.42 -17.08
CA ARG A 675 -23.28 12.71 -17.21
C ARG A 675 -24.05 12.39 -15.93
N PHE A 676 -23.73 11.27 -15.30
CA PHE A 676 -24.31 10.91 -14.01
C PHE A 676 -24.02 11.99 -12.95
N ALA A 677 -22.76 12.42 -12.82
CA ALA A 677 -22.39 13.46 -11.86
C ALA A 677 -23.10 14.79 -12.17
N ALA A 678 -23.15 15.20 -13.44
CA ALA A 678 -23.82 16.43 -13.85
C ALA A 678 -25.35 16.39 -13.64
N GLU A 679 -25.97 15.23 -13.79
CA GLU A 679 -27.40 15.03 -13.53
C GLU A 679 -27.70 15.02 -12.02
N ALA A 680 -26.84 14.40 -11.21
CA ALA A 680 -26.96 14.40 -9.76
C ALA A 680 -26.90 15.82 -9.18
N VAL A 681 -26.01 16.68 -9.70
CA VAL A 681 -25.89 18.08 -9.26
C VAL A 681 -27.17 18.90 -9.50
N LYS A 682 -27.92 18.61 -10.57
CA LYS A 682 -29.18 19.31 -10.86
C LYS A 682 -30.29 19.05 -9.82
N HIS A 683 -30.20 17.92 -9.11
CA HIS A 683 -31.21 17.49 -8.13
C HIS A 683 -30.83 17.84 -6.68
N MET A 684 -29.72 18.55 -6.47
CA MET A 684 -29.27 18.97 -5.14
C MET A 684 -30.18 20.04 -4.54
N ARG A 685 -30.31 20.07 -3.19
CA ARG A 685 -31.17 21.04 -2.51
C ARG A 685 -30.52 22.42 -2.48
N THR A 686 -31.34 23.45 -2.28
CA THR A 686 -30.87 24.83 -2.15
C THR A 686 -29.99 24.97 -0.91
N GLY A 687 -28.68 25.15 -1.11
CA GLY A 687 -27.69 25.28 -0.03
C GLY A 687 -26.70 24.12 0.08
N ASP A 688 -26.94 23.01 -0.61
CA ASP A 688 -25.95 21.95 -0.78
C ASP A 688 -24.79 22.45 -1.66
N ARG A 689 -23.63 21.79 -1.55
CA ARG A 689 -22.44 22.12 -2.34
C ARG A 689 -21.85 20.89 -3.00
N HIS A 690 -21.29 21.06 -4.17
CA HIS A 690 -20.59 20.00 -4.89
C HIS A 690 -19.20 20.37 -5.35
N GLY A 691 -18.34 19.36 -5.51
CA GLY A 691 -17.00 19.48 -6.08
C GLY A 691 -16.69 18.31 -7.01
N LEU A 692 -15.65 18.46 -7.84
CA LEU A 692 -15.20 17.47 -8.79
C LEU A 692 -13.70 17.24 -8.66
N ILE A 693 -13.32 15.99 -8.48
CA ILE A 693 -11.94 15.52 -8.49
C ILE A 693 -11.85 14.48 -9.59
N VAL A 694 -10.83 14.61 -10.44
CA VAL A 694 -10.49 13.60 -11.45
C VAL A 694 -9.21 12.90 -11.03
N PHE A 695 -9.10 11.61 -11.31
CA PHE A 695 -7.93 10.83 -10.89
C PHE A 695 -7.56 9.76 -11.91
N GLY A 696 -6.27 9.42 -11.91
CA GLY A 696 -5.68 8.26 -12.57
C GLY A 696 -4.56 7.73 -11.69
N GLU A 697 -3.31 7.88 -12.12
CA GLU A 697 -2.15 7.63 -11.27
C GLU A 697 -2.07 8.63 -10.09
N GLU A 698 -2.50 9.87 -10.35
CA GLU A 698 -2.59 10.97 -9.37
C GLU A 698 -3.99 11.63 -9.41
N PRO A 699 -4.50 12.14 -8.27
CA PRO A 699 -5.75 12.88 -8.21
C PRO A 699 -5.56 14.41 -8.28
N VAL A 700 -6.49 15.11 -8.92
CA VAL A 700 -6.49 16.58 -9.01
C VAL A 700 -7.89 17.14 -8.78
N VAL A 701 -7.99 18.22 -8.01
CA VAL A 701 -9.24 19.00 -7.85
C VAL A 701 -9.49 19.79 -9.15
N ASP A 702 -10.45 19.33 -9.96
CA ASP A 702 -10.87 20.03 -11.19
C ASP A 702 -11.81 21.20 -10.86
N GLN A 703 -12.79 20.96 -9.97
CA GLN A 703 -13.71 22.00 -9.50
C GLN A 703 -13.81 21.98 -7.96
N PRO A 704 -13.50 23.10 -7.28
CA PRO A 704 -13.59 23.18 -5.82
C PRO A 704 -15.05 23.16 -5.36
N LEU A 705 -15.25 22.82 -4.08
CA LEU A 705 -16.56 22.74 -3.45
C LEU A 705 -17.33 24.07 -3.57
N SER A 706 -18.43 24.09 -4.32
CA SER A 706 -19.21 25.30 -4.61
C SER A 706 -20.72 25.03 -4.58
N GLY A 707 -21.54 26.06 -4.38
CA GLY A 707 -23.00 25.98 -4.42
C GLY A 707 -23.60 26.25 -5.81
N ARG A 708 -22.84 25.96 -6.88
CA ARG A 708 -23.34 26.14 -8.26
C ARG A 708 -24.38 25.04 -8.56
N THR A 709 -25.32 25.30 -9.46
CA THR A 709 -26.35 24.32 -9.86
C THR A 709 -25.94 23.48 -11.07
N THR A 710 -24.72 23.66 -11.56
CA THR A 710 -24.19 22.99 -12.76
C THR A 710 -22.80 22.43 -12.49
N LEU A 711 -22.50 21.31 -13.13
CA LEU A 711 -21.17 20.72 -13.18
C LEU A 711 -20.58 20.92 -14.58
N ASP A 712 -19.38 21.51 -14.66
CA ASP A 712 -18.68 21.72 -15.93
C ASP A 712 -17.92 20.44 -16.32
N ARG A 713 -17.66 20.23 -17.62
CA ARG A 713 -16.83 19.10 -18.07
C ARG A 713 -15.40 19.19 -17.49
N PRO A 714 -14.79 18.06 -17.10
CA PRO A 714 -13.41 18.05 -16.65
C PRO A 714 -12.48 18.70 -17.67
N ARG A 715 -11.60 19.59 -17.21
CA ARG A 715 -10.61 20.28 -18.05
C ARG A 715 -9.19 19.81 -17.76
N VAL A 716 -8.94 19.34 -16.54
CA VAL A 716 -7.64 18.86 -16.10
C VAL A 716 -7.37 17.47 -16.69
N GLN A 717 -6.17 17.29 -17.24
CA GLN A 717 -5.65 15.98 -17.63
C GLN A 717 -4.82 15.39 -16.50
N VAL A 718 -4.95 14.09 -16.26
CA VAL A 718 -4.17 13.34 -15.26
C VAL A 718 -3.51 12.14 -15.95
N PRO A 719 -2.33 11.66 -15.47
CA PRO A 719 -1.70 10.47 -16.03
C PRO A 719 -2.63 9.25 -15.91
N SER A 720 -2.89 8.57 -17.04
CA SER A 720 -3.96 7.56 -17.15
C SER A 720 -3.49 6.10 -17.01
N ARG A 721 -2.17 5.85 -16.94
CA ARG A 721 -1.61 4.49 -16.82
C ARG A 721 -1.89 3.83 -15.47
N GLY A 722 -2.15 4.64 -14.43
CA GLY A 722 -2.40 4.20 -13.06
C GLY A 722 -3.84 4.45 -12.60
N THR A 723 -4.23 3.77 -11.52
CA THR A 723 -5.48 3.98 -10.79
C THR A 723 -5.18 3.98 -9.28
N ASN A 724 -5.13 5.18 -8.69
CA ASN A 724 -4.82 5.42 -7.26
C ASN A 724 -6.04 5.94 -6.49
N LEU A 725 -6.96 5.03 -6.16
CA LEU A 725 -8.18 5.35 -5.41
C LEU A 725 -7.89 5.93 -4.02
N PHE A 726 -6.84 5.47 -3.36
CA PHE A 726 -6.48 5.92 -2.02
C PHE A 726 -6.21 7.43 -1.96
N GLN A 727 -5.34 7.94 -2.84
CA GLN A 727 -5.02 9.37 -2.83
C GLN A 727 -6.23 10.22 -3.22
N ALA A 728 -7.08 9.75 -4.15
CA ALA A 728 -8.30 10.46 -4.54
C ALA A 728 -9.24 10.66 -3.34
N ILE A 729 -9.41 9.62 -2.50
CA ILE A 729 -10.21 9.71 -1.27
C ILE A 729 -9.55 10.66 -0.26
N GLN A 730 -8.23 10.59 -0.05
CA GLN A 730 -7.53 11.48 0.87
C GLN A 730 -7.65 12.96 0.48
N LEU A 731 -7.47 13.28 -0.81
CA LEU A 731 -7.66 14.63 -1.34
C LEU A 731 -9.09 15.12 -1.12
N THR A 732 -10.08 14.22 -1.26
CA THR A 732 -11.47 14.52 -0.97
C THR A 732 -11.69 14.88 0.50
N LEU A 733 -11.20 14.06 1.43
CA LEU A 733 -11.37 14.31 2.86
C LEU A 733 -10.73 15.62 3.30
N ALA A 734 -9.60 15.98 2.69
CA ALA A 734 -8.91 17.21 3.00
C ALA A 734 -9.57 18.47 2.40
N THR A 735 -10.44 18.32 1.38
CA THR A 735 -11.22 19.43 0.80
C THR A 735 -12.60 19.59 1.45
N LEU A 736 -13.08 18.56 2.16
CA LEU A 736 -14.38 18.57 2.83
C LEU A 736 -14.32 19.34 4.17
N PRO A 737 -15.35 20.16 4.49
CA PRO A 737 -15.39 20.87 5.76
C PRO A 737 -15.70 19.91 6.93
N PRO A 738 -14.97 20.02 8.06
CA PRO A 738 -15.17 19.13 9.20
C PRO A 738 -16.53 19.39 9.88
N GLY A 739 -17.13 18.33 10.44
CA GLY A 739 -18.37 18.42 11.23
C GLY A 739 -19.64 18.75 10.42
N GLN A 740 -19.59 18.63 9.10
CA GLN A 740 -20.76 18.74 8.20
C GLN A 740 -21.11 17.38 7.60
N ALA A 741 -22.33 17.25 7.07
CA ALA A 741 -22.71 16.06 6.32
C ALA A 741 -21.92 16.03 5.00
N ASN A 742 -21.02 15.05 4.88
CA ASN A 742 -20.10 14.94 3.76
C ASN A 742 -20.30 13.60 3.04
N ARG A 743 -20.25 13.63 1.71
CA ARG A 743 -20.45 12.47 0.86
C ARG A 743 -19.47 12.45 -0.31
N ILE A 744 -18.93 11.27 -0.58
CA ILE A 744 -18.02 10.98 -1.68
C ILE A 744 -18.77 10.08 -2.66
N VAL A 745 -18.78 10.42 -3.95
CA VAL A 745 -19.37 9.59 -5.01
C VAL A 745 -18.24 9.16 -5.94
N LEU A 746 -17.89 7.88 -5.89
CA LEU A 746 -16.79 7.28 -6.65
C LEU A 746 -17.31 6.66 -7.95
N LEU A 747 -16.79 7.12 -9.09
CA LEU A 747 -17.11 6.62 -10.42
C LEU A 747 -15.87 5.99 -11.05
N SER A 748 -15.76 4.66 -10.98
CA SER A 748 -14.57 3.88 -11.38
C SER A 748 -14.94 2.44 -11.76
N ASP A 749 -14.06 1.74 -12.46
CA ASP A 749 -14.13 0.29 -12.66
C ASP A 749 -13.72 -0.52 -11.41
N GLY A 750 -13.22 0.18 -10.37
CA GLY A 750 -12.84 -0.39 -9.08
C GLY A 750 -11.50 -1.13 -9.06
N ARG A 751 -10.72 -1.11 -10.15
CA ARG A 751 -9.48 -1.89 -10.28
C ARG A 751 -8.25 -1.06 -9.90
N GLN A 752 -8.04 -0.87 -8.60
CA GLN A 752 -6.85 -0.19 -8.10
C GLN A 752 -5.56 -0.95 -8.43
N ASN A 753 -4.53 -0.24 -8.90
CA ASN A 753 -3.18 -0.80 -9.14
C ASN A 753 -2.08 -0.11 -8.31
N SER A 754 -2.40 0.95 -7.56
CA SER A 754 -1.49 1.63 -6.64
C SER A 754 -2.23 2.21 -5.42
N GLY A 755 -1.58 2.24 -4.24
CA GLY A 755 -2.16 2.74 -2.98
C GLY A 755 -2.95 1.70 -2.16
N ASN A 756 -3.73 2.14 -1.17
CA ASN A 756 -4.56 1.28 -0.32
C ASN A 756 -6.00 1.81 -0.19
N ALA A 757 -6.87 1.51 -1.16
CA ALA A 757 -8.26 1.96 -1.21
C ALA A 757 -9.04 1.63 0.07
N LEU A 758 -8.79 0.46 0.68
CA LEU A 758 -9.45 0.06 1.92
C LEU A 758 -9.07 0.98 3.08
N GLY A 759 -7.79 1.34 3.20
CA GLY A 759 -7.32 2.34 4.17
C GLY A 759 -7.96 3.72 3.94
N GLY A 760 -8.10 4.13 2.68
CA GLY A 760 -8.76 5.40 2.33
C GLY A 760 -10.26 5.39 2.67
N ALA A 761 -10.95 4.29 2.39
CA ALA A 761 -12.35 4.11 2.74
C ALA A 761 -12.58 4.11 4.26
N GLN A 762 -11.67 3.48 5.02
CA GLN A 762 -11.70 3.53 6.48
C GLN A 762 -11.51 4.96 7.00
N ALA A 763 -10.52 5.70 6.46
CA ALA A 763 -10.31 7.10 6.82
C ALA A 763 -11.54 7.98 6.54
N ALA A 764 -12.25 7.73 5.44
CA ALA A 764 -13.48 8.44 5.13
C ALA A 764 -14.60 8.14 6.13
N LYS A 765 -14.75 6.86 6.52
CA LYS A 765 -15.69 6.44 7.55
C LYS A 765 -15.39 7.06 8.91
N ASP A 766 -14.13 7.10 9.31
CA ASP A 766 -13.69 7.70 10.58
C ASP A 766 -13.92 9.22 10.59
N ALA A 767 -13.82 9.87 9.43
CA ALA A 767 -14.18 11.27 9.24
C ALA A 767 -15.69 11.54 9.14
N GLY A 768 -16.53 10.49 9.18
CA GLY A 768 -17.99 10.60 9.04
C GLY A 768 -18.45 10.93 7.63
N ALA A 769 -17.66 10.61 6.60
CA ALA A 769 -18.01 10.80 5.19
C ALA A 769 -18.46 9.48 4.54
N ASP A 770 -19.68 9.48 3.97
CA ASP A 770 -20.19 8.34 3.23
C ASP A 770 -19.47 8.18 1.88
N ILE A 771 -19.08 6.97 1.51
CA ILE A 771 -18.63 6.66 0.13
C ILE A 771 -19.74 5.89 -0.59
N LEU A 772 -20.23 6.46 -1.69
CA LEU A 772 -21.11 5.79 -2.65
C LEU A 772 -20.31 5.41 -3.88
N TYR A 773 -20.55 4.21 -4.41
CA TYR A 773 -19.85 3.70 -5.59
C TYR A 773 -20.80 3.54 -6.77
N VAL A 774 -20.38 4.03 -7.94
CA VAL A 774 -21.06 3.88 -9.22
C VAL A 774 -20.14 3.15 -10.18
N ALA A 775 -20.49 1.92 -10.53
CA ALA A 775 -19.64 1.06 -11.35
C ALA A 775 -19.61 1.51 -12.82
N ALA A 776 -18.41 1.65 -13.37
CA ALA A 776 -18.21 1.78 -14.82
C ALA A 776 -18.10 0.36 -15.44
N PRO A 777 -19.07 -0.09 -16.26
CA PRO A 777 -18.98 -1.41 -16.86
C PRO A 777 -17.91 -1.45 -17.95
N LEU A 778 -17.12 -2.52 -17.96
CA LEU A 778 -16.12 -2.81 -18.99
C LEU A 778 -16.86 -3.02 -20.32
N THR A 779 -16.65 -2.12 -21.29
CA THR A 779 -17.26 -2.19 -22.63
C THR A 779 -16.20 -2.56 -23.67
N PHE A 780 -15.74 -3.81 -23.63
CA PHE A 780 -14.89 -4.38 -24.67
C PHE A 780 -15.76 -5.35 -25.51
N SER A 781 -15.88 -5.10 -26.83
CA SER A 781 -16.79 -5.86 -27.70
C SER A 781 -16.12 -6.99 -28.49
N GLN A 782 -14.84 -6.82 -28.81
CA GLN A 782 -14.02 -7.77 -29.54
C GLN A 782 -12.56 -7.47 -29.17
N GLU A 783 -11.95 -8.36 -28.40
CA GLU A 783 -10.57 -8.22 -27.94
C GLU A 783 -9.86 -9.52 -28.24
N VAL A 784 -8.66 -9.40 -28.79
CA VAL A 784 -7.69 -10.46 -28.84
C VAL A 784 -6.51 -10.04 -27.96
N VAL A 785 -5.89 -11.02 -27.33
CA VAL A 785 -4.70 -10.79 -26.52
C VAL A 785 -3.74 -11.91 -26.84
N VAL A 786 -2.49 -11.56 -27.16
CA VAL A 786 -1.43 -12.57 -27.20
C VAL A 786 -0.89 -12.70 -25.78
N GLU A 787 -1.43 -13.67 -25.04
CA GLU A 787 -1.11 -13.87 -23.62
C GLU A 787 0.37 -14.19 -23.41
N SER A 788 0.92 -15.08 -24.26
CA SER A 788 2.31 -15.51 -24.11
C SER A 788 2.87 -16.18 -25.36
N MET A 789 4.20 -16.24 -25.41
CA MET A 789 4.95 -17.07 -26.35
C MET A 789 5.76 -18.09 -25.55
N VAL A 790 5.32 -19.35 -25.60
CA VAL A 790 5.95 -20.46 -24.87
C VAL A 790 7.08 -21.04 -25.71
N LEU A 791 8.30 -20.92 -25.17
CA LEU A 791 9.55 -21.42 -25.73
C LEU A 791 10.30 -22.24 -24.68
N PRO A 792 11.15 -23.21 -25.08
CA PRO A 792 12.12 -23.81 -24.17
C PRO A 792 13.09 -22.72 -23.66
N GLN A 793 13.53 -22.82 -22.40
CA GLN A 793 14.52 -21.87 -21.86
C GLN A 793 15.89 -22.06 -22.50
N GLU A 794 16.25 -23.33 -22.76
CA GLU A 794 17.51 -23.72 -23.38
C GLU A 794 17.24 -24.81 -24.43
N VAL A 795 17.91 -24.69 -25.58
CA VAL A 795 17.92 -25.72 -26.63
C VAL A 795 19.36 -25.97 -27.07
N LYS A 796 19.65 -27.20 -27.48
CA LYS A 796 20.96 -27.50 -28.07
C LYS A 796 21.05 -26.97 -29.50
N PHE A 797 22.28 -26.73 -29.93
CA PHE A 797 22.58 -26.43 -31.33
C PHE A 797 21.92 -27.46 -32.27
N GLY A 798 21.12 -26.98 -33.23
CA GLY A 798 20.41 -27.80 -34.22
C GLY A 798 19.22 -28.62 -33.69
N GLU A 799 18.88 -28.52 -32.39
CA GLU A 799 17.75 -29.26 -31.82
C GLU A 799 16.41 -28.64 -32.27
N PRO A 800 15.50 -29.42 -32.88
CA PRO A 800 14.19 -28.91 -33.26
C PRO A 800 13.29 -28.74 -32.02
N PHE A 801 12.64 -27.59 -31.91
CA PHE A 801 11.66 -27.31 -30.86
C PHE A 801 10.38 -26.67 -31.43
N GLN A 802 9.32 -26.60 -30.62
CA GLN A 802 8.08 -25.92 -30.97
C GLN A 802 7.96 -24.59 -30.24
N ALA A 803 7.88 -23.50 -30.99
CA ALA A 803 7.47 -22.20 -30.49
C ALA A 803 5.93 -22.12 -30.47
N ARG A 804 5.32 -22.01 -29.30
CA ARG A 804 3.86 -21.99 -29.16
C ARG A 804 3.38 -20.58 -28.80
N VAL A 805 2.51 -20.03 -29.61
CA VAL A 805 1.86 -18.74 -29.36
C VAL A 805 0.51 -19.01 -28.72
N VAL A 806 0.29 -18.49 -27.52
CA VAL A 806 -0.99 -18.58 -26.80
C VAL A 806 -1.72 -17.26 -26.97
N ALA A 807 -2.89 -17.31 -27.57
CA ALA A 807 -3.75 -16.15 -27.78
C ALA A 807 -5.13 -16.38 -27.19
N TRP A 808 -5.69 -15.39 -26.52
CA TRP A 808 -7.08 -15.40 -26.06
C TRP A 808 -7.92 -14.51 -26.96
N SER A 809 -9.11 -14.98 -27.31
CA SER A 809 -10.08 -14.20 -28.08
C SER A 809 -11.41 -14.12 -27.34
N HIS A 810 -12.01 -12.94 -27.27
CA HIS A 810 -13.32 -12.78 -26.64
C HIS A 810 -14.44 -13.53 -27.41
N ARG A 811 -14.32 -13.62 -28.73
CA ARG A 811 -15.29 -14.26 -29.64
C ARG A 811 -14.58 -14.98 -30.78
N ASP A 812 -15.31 -15.78 -31.53
CA ASP A 812 -14.80 -16.38 -32.77
C ASP A 812 -14.45 -15.27 -33.78
N THR A 813 -13.22 -15.26 -34.29
CA THR A 813 -12.72 -14.28 -35.26
C THR A 813 -11.59 -14.86 -36.10
N GLU A 814 -11.19 -14.14 -37.15
CA GLU A 814 -10.00 -14.43 -37.94
C GLU A 814 -8.98 -13.31 -37.79
N GLY A 815 -7.70 -13.67 -37.80
CA GLY A 815 -6.58 -12.73 -37.69
C GLY A 815 -5.33 -13.23 -38.40
N ARG A 816 -4.35 -12.35 -38.57
CA ARG A 816 -3.04 -12.68 -39.13
C ARG A 816 -2.01 -12.78 -38.00
N LEU A 817 -1.47 -13.97 -37.76
CA LEU A 817 -0.38 -14.19 -36.81
C LEU A 817 0.96 -14.10 -37.55
N SER A 818 1.82 -13.18 -37.11
CA SER A 818 3.16 -12.94 -37.63
C SER A 818 4.21 -13.30 -36.59
N LEU A 819 5.27 -13.98 -37.01
CA LEU A 819 6.37 -14.41 -36.15
C LEU A 819 7.67 -13.73 -36.56
N PHE A 820 8.41 -13.21 -35.57
CA PHE A 820 9.70 -12.55 -35.74
C PHE A 820 10.76 -13.20 -34.85
N ARG A 821 12.03 -13.17 -35.30
CA ARG A 821 13.20 -13.61 -34.53
C ARG A 821 14.30 -12.57 -34.65
N ASN A 822 14.78 -12.05 -33.52
CA ASN A 822 15.76 -10.97 -33.44
C ASN A 822 15.38 -9.74 -34.29
N GLY A 823 14.08 -9.48 -34.41
CA GLY A 823 13.52 -8.41 -35.27
C GLY A 823 13.32 -8.80 -36.74
N GLU A 824 13.86 -9.94 -37.20
CA GLU A 824 13.64 -10.43 -38.56
C GLU A 824 12.32 -11.19 -38.69
N PHE A 825 11.57 -10.95 -39.77
CA PHE A 825 10.32 -11.62 -40.04
C PHE A 825 10.56 -13.07 -40.50
N LEU A 826 9.97 -14.04 -39.79
CA LEU A 826 10.05 -15.46 -40.11
C LEU A 826 8.90 -15.93 -41.01
N GLY A 827 7.71 -15.34 -40.86
CA GLY A 827 6.52 -15.72 -41.61
C GLY A 827 5.23 -15.20 -40.97
N SER A 828 4.14 -15.29 -41.74
CA SER A 828 2.79 -14.97 -41.26
C SER A 828 1.79 -16.01 -41.74
N GLN A 829 0.76 -16.26 -40.94
CA GLN A 829 -0.31 -17.21 -41.25
C GLN A 829 -1.66 -16.61 -40.84
N VAL A 830 -2.69 -16.82 -41.66
CA VAL A 830 -4.08 -16.53 -41.28
C VAL A 830 -4.52 -17.61 -40.29
N VAL A 831 -4.90 -17.19 -39.10
CA VAL A 831 -5.33 -18.04 -38.01
C VAL A 831 -6.79 -17.78 -37.69
N ARG A 832 -7.56 -18.85 -37.48
CA ARG A 832 -8.93 -18.78 -36.97
C ARG A 832 -8.87 -18.92 -35.44
N LEU A 833 -9.35 -17.90 -34.75
CA LEU A 833 -9.40 -17.81 -33.31
C LEU A 833 -10.82 -18.18 -32.87
N SER A 834 -10.96 -19.22 -32.05
CA SER A 834 -12.22 -19.53 -31.37
C SER A 834 -12.33 -18.71 -30.09
N ALA A 835 -13.55 -18.46 -29.60
CA ALA A 835 -13.77 -17.81 -28.32
C ALA A 835 -13.05 -18.58 -27.19
N GLY A 836 -12.25 -17.88 -26.39
CA GLY A 836 -11.36 -18.45 -25.39
C GLY A 836 -9.90 -18.55 -25.86
N LYS A 837 -9.14 -19.49 -25.29
CA LYS A 837 -7.72 -19.66 -25.59
C LYS A 837 -7.49 -20.48 -26.84
N ASN A 838 -6.51 -20.05 -27.62
CA ASN A 838 -6.07 -20.65 -28.87
C ASN A 838 -4.56 -20.79 -28.82
N VAL A 839 -4.02 -21.88 -29.39
CA VAL A 839 -2.57 -22.08 -29.42
C VAL A 839 -2.11 -22.49 -30.80
N PHE A 840 -1.08 -21.80 -31.27
CA PHE A 840 -0.48 -22.01 -32.58
C PHE A 840 0.98 -22.43 -32.39
N GLY A 841 1.33 -23.62 -32.89
CA GLY A 841 2.67 -24.19 -32.75
C GLY A 841 3.49 -24.07 -34.05
N TYR A 842 4.70 -23.53 -33.94
CA TYR A 842 5.66 -23.40 -35.04
C TYR A 842 6.91 -24.21 -34.74
N ARG A 843 7.27 -25.13 -35.62
CA ARG A 843 8.52 -25.89 -35.50
C ARG A 843 9.69 -24.99 -35.88
N GLN A 844 10.72 -24.94 -35.05
CA GLN A 844 11.94 -24.14 -35.24
C GLN A 844 13.17 -24.99 -34.94
N SER A 845 14.30 -24.65 -35.56
CA SER A 845 15.64 -25.14 -35.22
C SER A 845 16.60 -23.96 -35.27
N LEU A 846 17.60 -23.95 -34.39
CA LEU A 846 18.56 -22.86 -34.28
C LEU A 846 19.98 -23.38 -34.47
N ASP A 847 20.67 -22.82 -35.46
CA ASP A 847 22.04 -23.18 -35.85
C ASP A 847 23.05 -22.08 -35.48
N ALA A 848 22.64 -21.16 -34.60
CA ALA A 848 23.50 -20.12 -34.04
C ALA A 848 23.42 -20.19 -32.52
N SER A 849 24.57 -20.04 -31.86
CA SER A 849 24.63 -20.00 -30.39
C SER A 849 24.28 -18.61 -29.86
N GLY A 850 23.78 -18.56 -28.62
CA GLY A 850 23.46 -17.32 -27.94
C GLY A 850 21.96 -17.13 -27.69
N ILE A 851 21.59 -15.89 -27.39
CA ILE A 851 20.22 -15.52 -27.00
C ILE A 851 19.44 -15.16 -28.26
N HIS A 852 18.33 -15.85 -28.50
CA HIS A 852 17.41 -15.55 -29.60
C HIS A 852 16.07 -15.07 -29.04
N VAL A 853 15.69 -13.85 -29.41
CA VAL A 853 14.43 -13.23 -29.02
C VAL A 853 13.41 -13.50 -30.11
N TYR A 854 12.30 -14.14 -29.76
CA TYR A 854 11.16 -14.31 -30.65
C TYR A 854 10.04 -13.36 -30.27
N GLN A 855 9.30 -12.89 -31.26
CA GLN A 855 8.11 -12.07 -31.05
C GLN A 855 6.96 -12.62 -31.91
N ALA A 856 5.80 -12.77 -31.30
CA ALA A 856 4.54 -13.06 -31.98
C ALA A 856 3.66 -11.81 -31.97
N ALA A 857 3.01 -11.52 -33.10
CA ALA A 857 2.05 -10.43 -33.23
C ALA A 857 0.80 -10.91 -33.96
N ILE A 858 -0.39 -10.61 -33.42
CA ILE A 858 -1.67 -10.95 -34.06
C ILE A 858 -2.36 -9.67 -34.51
N GLU A 859 -2.78 -9.62 -35.77
CA GLU A 859 -3.58 -8.52 -36.32
C GLU A 859 -5.01 -9.01 -36.55
N VAL A 860 -5.98 -8.39 -35.87
CA VAL A 860 -7.41 -8.74 -35.93
C VAL A 860 -8.23 -7.48 -36.18
N GLY A 861 -9.13 -7.53 -37.17
CA GLY A 861 -10.03 -6.41 -37.45
C GLY A 861 -11.07 -6.24 -36.36
N GLY A 862 -11.23 -5.01 -35.85
CA GLY A 862 -12.23 -4.66 -34.83
C GLY A 862 -11.75 -4.81 -33.37
N ASP A 863 -10.48 -5.16 -33.15
CA ASP A 863 -9.85 -5.11 -31.83
C ASP A 863 -9.61 -3.66 -31.39
N THR A 864 -9.84 -3.34 -30.12
CA THR A 864 -9.71 -1.97 -29.61
C THR A 864 -8.37 -1.68 -28.94
N ILE A 865 -7.59 -2.70 -28.57
CA ILE A 865 -6.29 -2.55 -27.91
C ILE A 865 -5.23 -3.32 -28.72
N GLU A 866 -4.50 -2.64 -29.59
CA GLU A 866 -3.49 -3.31 -30.43
C GLU A 866 -2.21 -3.66 -29.64
N GLU A 867 -1.93 -2.96 -28.55
CA GLU A 867 -0.70 -3.13 -27.79
C GLU A 867 -0.63 -4.48 -27.05
N ASN A 868 -1.78 -5.07 -26.71
CA ASN A 868 -1.86 -6.36 -26.02
C ASN A 868 -1.75 -7.57 -26.98
N ASN A 869 -1.68 -7.31 -28.29
CA ASN A 869 -1.63 -8.32 -29.34
C ASN A 869 -0.20 -8.78 -29.69
N ARG A 870 0.75 -8.55 -28.79
CA ARG A 870 2.15 -8.90 -28.98
C ARG A 870 2.70 -9.63 -27.76
N ALA A 871 3.41 -10.72 -28.00
CA ALA A 871 4.18 -11.41 -26.96
C ALA A 871 5.62 -11.63 -27.41
N VAL A 872 6.54 -11.56 -26.45
CA VAL A 872 7.96 -11.79 -26.66
C VAL A 872 8.37 -13.00 -25.82
N GLY A 873 9.17 -13.87 -26.44
CA GLY A 873 9.80 -15.01 -25.77
C GLY A 873 11.29 -15.02 -26.07
N THR A 874 12.07 -15.70 -25.25
CA THR A 874 13.51 -15.84 -25.47
C THR A 874 13.92 -17.28 -25.28
N VAL A 875 14.81 -17.75 -26.15
CA VAL A 875 15.43 -19.07 -26.05
C VAL A 875 16.94 -18.89 -26.09
N VAL A 876 17.64 -19.61 -25.22
CA VAL A 876 19.10 -19.66 -25.21
C VAL A 876 19.55 -20.90 -25.96
N VAL A 877 20.39 -20.73 -26.98
CA VAL A 877 21.01 -21.84 -27.69
C VAL A 877 22.38 -22.09 -27.10
N ARG A 878 22.55 -23.26 -26.48
CA ARG A 878 23.87 -23.67 -26.02
C ARG A 878 24.76 -23.91 -27.23
N GLY A 879 25.96 -23.33 -27.20
CA GLY A 879 26.98 -23.57 -28.23
C GLY A 879 27.36 -25.05 -28.33
N ARG A 880 28.15 -25.40 -29.35
CA ARG A 880 28.71 -26.74 -29.46
C ARG A 880 29.50 -27.08 -28.19
N PRO A 881 29.31 -28.27 -27.59
CA PRO A 881 30.06 -28.65 -26.41
C PRO A 881 31.57 -28.57 -26.68
N GLN A 882 32.31 -27.88 -25.81
CA GLN A 882 33.75 -27.73 -25.90
C GLN A 882 34.42 -28.80 -25.04
N VAL A 883 35.17 -29.71 -25.63
CA VAL A 883 35.84 -30.80 -24.91
C VAL A 883 37.36 -30.68 -25.03
N LEU A 884 38.04 -30.73 -23.89
CA LEU A 884 39.49 -30.84 -23.82
C LEU A 884 39.87 -32.33 -23.82
N LEU A 885 40.55 -32.80 -24.85
CA LEU A 885 41.06 -34.17 -24.94
C LEU A 885 42.57 -34.19 -24.67
N ALA A 886 42.97 -34.83 -23.58
CA ALA A 886 44.36 -35.11 -23.26
C ALA A 886 44.70 -36.57 -23.61
N GLU A 887 45.65 -36.75 -24.51
CA GLU A 887 46.15 -38.05 -24.95
C GLU A 887 47.62 -37.90 -25.35
N LYS A 888 48.43 -38.92 -25.09
CA LYS A 888 49.85 -38.98 -25.43
C LYS A 888 50.05 -39.40 -26.88
N ASP A 889 49.27 -40.37 -27.35
CA ASP A 889 49.36 -40.87 -28.72
C ASP A 889 48.54 -40.01 -29.69
N ARG A 890 49.22 -39.29 -30.57
CA ARG A 890 48.57 -38.41 -31.55
C ARG A 890 47.60 -39.15 -32.49
N SER A 891 47.86 -40.40 -32.82
CA SER A 891 46.98 -41.19 -33.69
C SER A 891 45.66 -41.52 -32.99
N HIS A 892 45.73 -41.99 -31.74
CA HIS A 892 44.55 -42.24 -30.91
C HIS A 892 43.77 -40.97 -30.61
N ALA A 893 44.48 -39.87 -30.34
CA ALA A 893 43.88 -38.57 -30.08
C ALA A 893 43.08 -38.07 -31.30
N LEU A 894 43.60 -38.24 -32.51
CA LEU A 894 42.92 -37.84 -33.75
C LEU A 894 41.70 -38.72 -34.05
N SER A 895 41.77 -40.04 -33.81
CA SER A 895 40.64 -40.95 -33.98
C SER A 895 39.49 -40.60 -33.02
N LEU A 896 39.78 -40.40 -31.73
CA LEU A 896 38.78 -40.04 -30.74
C LEU A 896 38.22 -38.63 -30.96
N ALA A 897 39.07 -37.66 -31.31
CA ALA A 897 38.63 -36.32 -31.68
C ALA A 897 37.75 -36.31 -32.94
N GLY A 898 38.05 -37.15 -33.94
CA GLY A 898 37.23 -37.29 -35.15
C GLY A 898 35.84 -37.85 -34.85
N ALA A 899 35.76 -38.89 -34.00
CA ALA A 899 34.49 -39.45 -33.55
C ALA A 899 33.64 -38.42 -32.79
N LEU A 900 34.23 -37.68 -31.85
CA LEU A 900 33.54 -36.61 -31.11
C LEU A 900 33.08 -35.46 -32.01
N ARG A 901 33.92 -35.00 -32.95
CA ARG A 901 33.56 -33.94 -33.90
C ARG A 901 32.40 -34.32 -34.82
N SER A 902 32.26 -35.61 -35.17
CA SER A 902 31.11 -36.11 -35.94
C SER A 902 29.77 -35.93 -35.23
N GLN A 903 29.78 -35.74 -33.90
CA GLN A 903 28.61 -35.51 -33.06
C GLN A 903 28.41 -34.02 -32.71
N ASN A 904 29.00 -33.11 -33.51
CA ASN A 904 28.97 -31.65 -33.27
C ASN A 904 29.62 -31.20 -31.95
N ILE A 905 30.65 -31.92 -31.48
CA ILE A 905 31.46 -31.55 -30.32
C ILE A 905 32.76 -30.89 -30.80
N ASP A 906 33.06 -29.70 -30.30
CA ASP A 906 34.32 -29.03 -30.58
C ASP A 906 35.41 -29.57 -29.65
N VAL A 907 36.36 -30.32 -30.22
CA VAL A 907 37.45 -30.96 -29.46
C VAL A 907 38.76 -30.22 -29.61
N THR A 908 39.32 -29.78 -28.48
CA THR A 908 40.70 -29.28 -28.38
C THR A 908 41.59 -30.42 -27.90
N VAL A 909 42.55 -30.84 -28.72
CA VAL A 909 43.50 -31.91 -28.38
C VAL A 909 44.76 -31.30 -27.79
N VAL A 910 45.17 -31.78 -26.62
CA VAL A 910 46.36 -31.33 -25.91
C VAL A 910 47.20 -32.52 -25.44
N GLU A 911 48.50 -32.30 -25.25
CA GLU A 911 49.32 -33.25 -24.50
C GLU A 911 49.02 -33.14 -22.99
N PRO A 912 49.21 -34.21 -22.19
CA PRO A 912 48.95 -34.18 -20.74
C PRO A 912 49.63 -33.01 -19.99
N ALA A 913 50.84 -32.64 -20.41
CA ALA A 913 51.58 -31.53 -19.81
C ALA A 913 50.96 -30.14 -20.09
N GLN A 914 50.15 -30.03 -21.16
CA GLN A 914 49.51 -28.81 -21.63
C GLN A 914 48.08 -28.62 -21.10
N ILE A 915 47.58 -29.55 -20.27
CA ILE A 915 46.32 -29.35 -19.57
C ILE A 915 46.41 -28.04 -18.74
N PRO A 916 45.42 -27.13 -18.82
CA PRO A 916 45.49 -25.86 -18.13
C PRO A 916 45.72 -26.02 -16.62
N LYS A 917 46.55 -25.13 -16.06
CA LYS A 917 46.95 -25.16 -14.65
C LYS A 917 46.10 -24.25 -13.76
N ASP A 918 45.18 -23.51 -14.36
CA ASP A 918 44.26 -22.58 -13.72
C ASP A 918 42.80 -22.97 -14.00
N MET A 919 41.93 -22.70 -13.02
CA MET A 919 40.51 -23.04 -13.11
C MET A 919 39.78 -22.27 -14.22
N GLY A 920 40.10 -20.98 -14.40
CA GLY A 920 39.44 -20.13 -15.40
C GLY A 920 39.61 -20.64 -16.83
N SER A 921 40.75 -21.27 -17.15
CA SER A 921 40.98 -21.90 -18.45
C SER A 921 40.31 -23.26 -18.60
N LEU A 922 40.18 -24.05 -17.51
CA LEU A 922 39.42 -25.31 -17.52
C LEU A 922 37.92 -25.07 -17.70
N GLN A 923 37.38 -24.01 -17.11
CA GLN A 923 35.96 -23.61 -17.24
C GLN A 923 35.53 -23.23 -18.66
N LYS A 924 36.47 -23.05 -19.59
CA LYS A 924 36.15 -22.84 -21.01
C LYS A 924 35.63 -24.11 -21.70
N TYR A 925 35.82 -25.26 -21.09
CA TYR A 925 35.41 -26.56 -21.61
C TYR A 925 34.20 -27.09 -20.82
N ASP A 926 33.25 -27.71 -21.51
CA ASP A 926 32.14 -28.45 -20.91
C ASP A 926 32.57 -29.82 -20.38
N GLY A 927 33.69 -30.35 -20.87
CA GLY A 927 34.28 -31.57 -20.33
C GLY A 927 35.77 -31.78 -20.63
N VAL A 928 36.41 -32.59 -19.80
CA VAL A 928 37.80 -33.03 -19.92
C VAL A 928 37.83 -34.54 -20.15
N VAL A 929 38.54 -34.98 -21.18
CA VAL A 929 38.76 -36.39 -21.49
C VAL A 929 40.23 -36.72 -21.23
N LEU A 930 40.49 -37.60 -20.28
CA LEU A 930 41.81 -38.18 -20.04
C LEU A 930 41.85 -39.55 -20.71
N SER A 931 42.52 -39.66 -21.85
CA SER A 931 42.68 -40.91 -22.59
C SER A 931 44.07 -41.46 -22.38
N ASN A 932 44.13 -42.63 -21.75
CA ASN A 932 45.34 -43.37 -21.39
C ASN A 932 46.48 -42.52 -20.76
N VAL A 933 46.14 -41.51 -19.95
CA VAL A 933 47.12 -40.58 -19.35
C VAL A 933 47.58 -41.09 -17.98
N SER A 934 48.89 -41.23 -17.77
CA SER A 934 49.48 -41.53 -16.44
C SER A 934 49.44 -40.33 -15.49
N SER A 935 49.19 -40.57 -14.20
CA SER A 935 49.20 -39.54 -13.15
C SER A 935 50.57 -38.86 -13.01
N LEU A 936 51.65 -39.56 -13.37
CA LEU A 936 53.03 -39.04 -13.34
C LEU A 936 53.27 -37.90 -14.35
N LYS A 937 52.38 -37.74 -15.33
CA LYS A 937 52.42 -36.65 -16.31
C LYS A 937 51.60 -35.42 -15.89
N LEU A 938 50.88 -35.51 -14.78
CA LEU A 938 50.06 -34.43 -14.23
C LEU A 938 50.66 -33.93 -12.92
N THR A 939 50.66 -32.62 -12.73
CA THR A 939 51.00 -32.04 -11.43
C THR A 939 49.85 -32.20 -10.44
N ARG A 940 50.16 -32.22 -9.14
CA ARG A 940 49.14 -32.29 -8.08
C ARG A 940 48.14 -31.13 -8.15
N ALA A 941 48.60 -29.94 -8.56
CA ALA A 941 47.73 -28.77 -8.77
C ALA A 941 46.76 -28.97 -9.95
N GLN A 942 47.23 -29.50 -11.08
CA GLN A 942 46.34 -29.83 -12.22
C GLN A 942 45.30 -30.88 -11.83
N MET A 943 45.71 -31.94 -11.11
CA MET A 943 44.79 -32.95 -10.60
C MET A 943 43.76 -32.35 -9.63
N GLY A 944 44.19 -31.47 -8.73
CA GLY A 944 43.29 -30.74 -7.82
C GLY A 944 42.28 -29.88 -8.56
N ASN A 945 42.72 -29.11 -9.57
CA ASN A 945 41.83 -28.27 -10.36
C ASN A 945 40.83 -29.10 -11.18
N ILE A 946 41.23 -30.25 -11.74
CA ILE A 946 40.29 -31.14 -12.44
C ILE A 946 39.24 -31.68 -11.46
N ARG A 947 39.64 -32.06 -10.24
CA ARG A 947 38.69 -32.48 -9.20
C ARG A 947 37.71 -31.37 -8.84
N ASP A 948 38.20 -30.16 -8.60
CA ASP A 948 37.36 -29.02 -8.19
C ASP A 948 36.48 -28.54 -9.35
N TYR A 949 36.95 -28.71 -10.60
CA TYR A 949 36.15 -28.48 -11.82
C TYR A 949 34.95 -29.43 -11.89
N VAL A 950 35.14 -30.71 -11.57
CA VAL A 950 34.04 -31.69 -11.53
C VAL A 950 33.12 -31.49 -10.34
N ARG A 951 33.68 -31.37 -9.13
CA ARG A 951 32.92 -31.35 -7.87
C ARG A 951 32.22 -30.02 -7.59
N GLU A 952 32.92 -28.91 -7.80
CA GLU A 952 32.43 -27.59 -7.39
C GLU A 952 31.81 -26.82 -8.55
N HIS A 953 32.27 -27.07 -9.79
CA HIS A 953 31.84 -26.34 -10.98
C HIS A 953 31.00 -27.16 -11.97
N GLY A 954 30.74 -28.44 -11.67
CA GLY A 954 29.85 -29.30 -12.45
C GLY A 954 30.37 -29.69 -13.84
N GLY A 955 31.69 -29.58 -14.07
CA GLY A 955 32.33 -29.96 -15.32
C GLY A 955 32.36 -31.47 -15.56
N GLY A 956 32.26 -31.90 -16.81
CA GLY A 956 32.32 -33.32 -17.16
C GLY A 956 33.75 -33.87 -17.14
N LEU A 957 33.97 -35.03 -16.52
CA LEU A 957 35.24 -35.76 -16.62
C LEU A 957 35.00 -37.17 -17.16
N THR A 958 35.68 -37.47 -18.25
CA THR A 958 35.71 -38.82 -18.83
C THR A 958 37.14 -39.32 -18.76
N MET A 959 37.33 -40.52 -18.22
CA MET A 959 38.63 -41.18 -18.20
C MET A 959 38.54 -42.49 -18.99
N VAL A 960 39.32 -42.60 -20.05
CA VAL A 960 39.44 -43.81 -20.86
C VAL A 960 40.75 -44.48 -20.49
N GLY A 961 40.67 -45.65 -19.86
CA GLY A 961 41.87 -46.35 -19.40
C GLY A 961 42.52 -47.20 -20.49
N GLY A 962 43.85 -47.28 -20.41
CA GLY A 962 44.68 -48.29 -21.07
C GLY A 962 45.79 -48.74 -20.11
N GLU A 963 46.91 -49.19 -20.65
CA GLU A 963 48.05 -49.74 -19.89
C GLU A 963 48.70 -48.72 -18.93
N GLU A 964 48.53 -47.41 -19.15
CA GLU A 964 49.15 -46.34 -18.36
C GLU A 964 48.13 -45.59 -17.45
N SER A 965 46.93 -46.12 -17.23
CA SER A 965 45.84 -45.44 -16.51
C SER A 965 45.34 -46.16 -15.24
N PHE A 966 44.43 -45.52 -14.50
CA PHE A 966 43.80 -46.07 -13.30
C PHE A 966 44.83 -46.52 -12.22
N GLY A 967 44.68 -47.70 -11.64
CA GLY A 967 45.57 -48.21 -10.58
C GLY A 967 47.03 -48.33 -11.03
N LEU A 968 47.28 -48.89 -12.22
CA LEU A 968 48.63 -49.00 -12.81
C LEU A 968 49.19 -47.63 -13.24
N GLY A 969 48.31 -46.71 -13.63
CA GLY A 969 48.64 -45.33 -13.98
C GLY A 969 48.97 -44.42 -12.79
N GLY A 970 48.95 -44.94 -11.56
CA GLY A 970 49.34 -44.19 -10.35
C GLY A 970 48.27 -43.23 -9.82
N TYR A 971 46.99 -43.48 -10.09
CA TYR A 971 45.89 -42.63 -9.62
C TYR A 971 45.38 -42.95 -8.21
N TYR A 972 45.93 -43.98 -7.55
CA TYR A 972 45.57 -44.30 -6.16
C TYR A 972 45.92 -43.15 -5.21
N ARG A 973 44.93 -42.75 -4.40
CA ARG A 973 44.94 -41.59 -3.48
C ARG A 973 45.31 -40.27 -4.15
N THR A 974 44.88 -40.09 -5.39
CA THR A 974 45.05 -38.82 -6.11
C THR A 974 43.76 -38.02 -6.15
N PRO A 975 43.81 -36.68 -6.33
CA PRO A 975 42.59 -35.87 -6.46
C PRO A 975 41.69 -36.32 -7.63
N ILE A 976 42.23 -36.94 -8.68
CA ILE A 976 41.44 -37.47 -9.80
C ILE A 976 40.61 -38.68 -9.36
N GLU A 977 41.12 -39.56 -8.49
CA GLU A 977 40.32 -40.65 -7.92
C GLU A 977 39.14 -40.11 -7.10
N GLU A 978 39.32 -39.01 -6.35
CA GLU A 978 38.23 -38.36 -5.61
C GLU A 978 37.12 -37.79 -6.51
N ALA A 979 37.44 -37.53 -7.79
CA ALA A 979 36.53 -37.00 -8.80
C ALA A 979 35.78 -38.08 -9.59
N LEU A 980 36.26 -39.33 -9.55
CA LEU A 980 35.68 -40.45 -10.30
C LEU A 980 34.76 -41.31 -9.42
N PRO A 981 33.74 -41.97 -10.00
CA PRO A 981 32.84 -42.86 -9.26
C PRO A 981 33.46 -44.23 -8.95
N VAL A 982 34.76 -44.44 -9.23
CA VAL A 982 35.47 -45.71 -9.07
C VAL A 982 36.72 -45.54 -8.22
N THR A 983 37.00 -46.53 -7.37
CA THR A 983 38.21 -46.57 -6.55
C THR A 983 39.35 -47.27 -7.29
N MET A 984 40.56 -46.74 -7.22
CA MET A 984 41.78 -47.29 -7.82
C MET A 984 42.50 -48.29 -6.90
N GLU A 985 41.84 -48.69 -5.81
CA GLU A 985 42.29 -49.76 -4.93
C GLU A 985 42.22 -51.11 -5.66
N VAL A 986 43.36 -51.77 -5.82
CA VAL A 986 43.43 -53.13 -6.35
C VAL A 986 42.87 -54.09 -5.30
N LYS A 987 41.56 -54.36 -5.36
CA LYS A 987 40.94 -55.38 -4.53
C LYS A 987 41.33 -56.75 -5.07
N GLN A 988 42.25 -57.44 -4.40
CA GLN A 988 42.44 -58.87 -4.63
C GLN A 988 41.11 -59.58 -4.35
N LYS A 989 40.47 -60.09 -5.40
CA LYS A 989 39.28 -60.91 -5.26
C LYS A 989 39.73 -62.23 -4.63
N VAL A 990 39.55 -62.36 -3.32
CA VAL A 990 39.59 -63.68 -2.68
C VAL A 990 38.34 -64.41 -3.14
N GLU A 991 38.46 -65.30 -4.11
CA GLU A 991 37.43 -66.29 -4.39
C GLU A 991 37.28 -67.19 -3.16
N ILE A 992 36.27 -66.91 -2.34
CA ILE A 992 35.84 -67.85 -1.32
C ILE A 992 34.94 -68.86 -2.03
N PRO A 993 35.29 -70.16 -2.10
CA PRO A 993 34.45 -71.16 -2.74
C PRO A 993 33.08 -71.24 -2.06
N SER A 994 32.05 -71.55 -2.84
CA SER A 994 30.66 -71.62 -2.40
C SER A 994 30.48 -72.61 -1.25
N LEU A 995 30.18 -72.10 -0.06
CA LEU A 995 29.78 -72.89 1.11
C LEU A 995 28.26 -73.15 1.05
N ALA A 996 27.85 -74.41 0.98
CA ALA A 996 26.45 -74.79 1.18
C ALA A 996 26.18 -74.92 2.68
N VAL A 997 25.29 -74.07 3.22
CA VAL A 997 24.83 -74.16 4.61
C VAL A 997 23.46 -74.84 4.62
N VAL A 998 23.38 -75.99 5.31
CA VAL A 998 22.12 -76.66 5.62
C VAL A 998 21.73 -76.28 7.05
N LEU A 999 20.68 -75.48 7.20
CA LEU A 999 20.05 -75.26 8.50
C LEU A 999 19.06 -76.41 8.77
N SER A 1000 19.37 -77.25 9.75
CA SER A 1000 18.41 -78.16 10.35
C SER A 1000 17.85 -77.50 11.61
N ILE A 1001 16.57 -77.13 11.55
CA ILE A 1001 15.84 -76.59 12.70
C ILE A 1001 15.01 -77.74 13.25
N ASP A 1002 15.38 -78.21 14.44
CA ASP A 1002 14.58 -79.17 15.19
C ASP A 1002 13.25 -78.52 15.61
N ARG A 1003 12.16 -79.26 15.43
CA ARG A 1003 10.81 -78.85 15.83
C ARG A 1003 10.27 -79.88 16.81
N SER A 1004 11.02 -80.09 17.88
CA SER A 1004 10.61 -80.83 19.08
C SER A 1004 9.78 -79.97 20.03
#